data_AF-A0A9P8NGE0-F1
#
_entry.id   AF-A0A9P8NGE0-F1
#
_cell.length_a   1.000
_cell.length_b   1.000
_cell.length_c   1.000
_cell.angle_alpha   90.00
_cell.angle_beta   90.00
_cell.angle_gamma   90.00
#
_symmetry.space_group_name_H-M   'P 1'
#
loop_
_entity.id
_entity.type
_entity.pdbx_description
1 polymer ?
#
loop_
_entity_poly.entity_id
_entity_poly.type
_entity_poly.pdbx_seq_one_letter_code
_entity_poly.pdbx_strand_id
1 'polypeptide(L)'
;MSQMRSSPYSTHANKEKQKAPLRKKACQNCTKSKVRCGLEKPICSRCRSKGHSCQYPPGRVAAPQIGVTGTANDIGEDYTALLGIQGYVDSAIVPAPASLIPESGRAAASRSPRPRAVTSGQTRRLDLDFTDIDLTPSLNAVDIRDRWLRPYLLPPLGRDEILKAYHLFTLQYISITLRTYPQYMVKDGGFPPIIHHTQVNTNQMPQALANCYSLVRMWVQAAPGSETMVMSAVEAEMERLASETTSQHDYDLLCSFQAYLVYTILMYFSPLGNVSAVTDKIMMTLMELAFRTAQNGLLCTAETTHTRPNWESWIVVSAKRRAIYTMYLLTSVYNSDRGLPNFVADEMKGVYVPESKVLWEVTDREVWEKEYDRHLLEWEDGMLEISELWRSTETGSTERRERIGRWVRGVDEFAVYITDHAPSVLQTHSWRTASNSAAYLVPYIKPSMKILDIGCGPGSISIDFARLVPQGHVTAIEYVADPLDAARSLASAHGLTNIDFRVGDIHSLDFPDDTFDIVHVHQVLQHIADPVRALREMRRVAKSDGGIVAARESASMTWYPDNAGIAGWKEVTDRMCKAKGSNPHPGRYIHVWAEEAGFQGTRIKKSAGAWCFSSPEERKYWGGSMEARMRSSGFSKMAVEEGYATKEELETIANGWRDFVKDDQAWFGLLHGEILYWK
;
A
#
# COMPACT_ATOMS: atom_id res chain seq x y z
N MET A 1 -70.56 15.39 -29.17
CA MET A 1 -69.18 15.85 -29.42
C MET A 1 -69.03 17.23 -28.80
N SER A 2 -68.54 17.30 -27.57
CA SER A 2 -68.14 18.56 -26.95
C SER A 2 -67.23 18.23 -25.77
N GLN A 3 -66.19 19.04 -25.61
CA GLN A 3 -65.09 18.90 -24.66
C GLN A 3 -65.59 18.71 -23.22
N MET A 4 -64.99 17.77 -22.47
CA MET A 4 -65.21 17.63 -21.03
C MET A 4 -63.95 18.01 -20.25
N ARG A 5 -64.11 19.05 -19.44
CA ARG A 5 -63.19 19.55 -18.40
C ARG A 5 -63.38 18.78 -17.08
N SER A 6 -62.25 18.57 -16.38
CA SER A 6 -61.99 18.60 -14.93
C SER A 6 -63.10 18.29 -13.89
N SER A 7 -62.80 17.42 -12.92
CA SER A 7 -62.82 17.72 -11.46
C SER A 7 -62.25 16.57 -10.60
N PRO A 8 -61.78 16.80 -9.35
CA PRO A 8 -60.79 16.00 -8.62
C PRO A 8 -61.40 15.11 -7.53
N TYR A 9 -60.66 14.10 -7.06
CA TYR A 9 -60.95 13.41 -5.80
C TYR A 9 -59.77 13.40 -4.82
N SER A 10 -60.14 13.82 -3.62
CA SER A 10 -59.41 14.07 -2.39
C SER A 10 -58.63 12.87 -1.83
N THR A 11 -57.49 13.24 -1.27
CA THR A 11 -56.64 12.58 -0.27
C THR A 11 -57.37 11.81 0.84
N HIS A 12 -56.95 10.57 1.08
CA HIS A 12 -57.05 9.92 2.39
C HIS A 12 -55.66 9.44 2.84
N ALA A 13 -54.96 10.31 3.56
CA ALA A 13 -53.78 9.95 4.33
C ALA A 13 -54.21 9.21 5.61
N ASN A 14 -53.75 7.97 5.77
CA ASN A 14 -53.94 7.20 6.99
C ASN A 14 -52.88 7.64 8.01
N LYS A 15 -53.33 8.30 9.09
CA LYS A 15 -52.47 8.87 10.14
C LYS A 15 -51.81 7.75 10.96
N GLU A 16 -50.51 7.56 10.77
CA GLU A 16 -49.67 6.88 11.75
C GLU A 16 -49.67 7.66 13.08
N LYS A 17 -49.86 6.95 14.20
CA LYS A 17 -49.80 7.51 15.56
C LYS A 17 -48.41 8.08 15.83
N GLN A 18 -48.25 9.40 15.76
CA GLN A 18 -47.06 10.10 16.28
C GLN A 18 -46.90 9.80 17.78
N LYS A 19 -45.77 9.18 18.16
CA LYS A 19 -45.35 9.08 19.57
C LYS A 19 -45.21 10.49 20.15
N ALA A 20 -45.90 10.75 21.26
CA ALA A 20 -45.82 12.01 21.98
C ALA A 20 -44.35 12.34 22.37
N PRO A 21 -43.91 13.61 22.26
CA PRO A 21 -42.54 13.98 22.60
C PRO A 21 -42.26 13.73 24.09
N LEU A 22 -41.07 13.19 24.40
CA LEU A 22 -40.59 12.94 25.77
C LEU A 22 -40.70 14.23 26.60
N ARG A 23 -41.57 14.21 27.63
CA ARG A 23 -41.82 15.36 28.51
C ARG A 23 -40.51 15.77 29.21
N LYS A 24 -39.96 16.94 28.84
CA LYS A 24 -38.72 17.48 29.44
C LYS A 24 -38.88 17.58 30.96
N LYS A 25 -38.01 16.91 31.72
CA LYS A 25 -38.09 16.84 33.19
C LYS A 25 -37.68 18.17 33.82
N ALA A 26 -38.50 18.67 34.75
CA ALA A 26 -38.17 19.82 35.59
C ALA A 26 -36.92 19.56 36.45
N CYS A 27 -36.20 20.62 36.85
CA CYS A 27 -35.10 20.48 37.80
C CYS A 27 -35.62 20.01 39.18
N GLN A 28 -34.74 19.39 39.96
CA GLN A 28 -35.07 18.82 41.27
C GLN A 28 -35.64 19.86 42.24
N ASN A 29 -35.10 21.10 42.20
CA ASN A 29 -35.53 22.15 43.12
C ASN A 29 -36.95 22.64 42.81
N CYS A 30 -37.26 22.90 41.54
CA CYS A 30 -38.62 23.22 41.11
C CYS A 30 -39.60 22.05 41.36
N THR A 31 -39.13 20.81 41.23
CA THR A 31 -39.93 19.62 41.54
C THR A 31 -40.26 19.53 43.03
N LYS A 32 -39.28 19.70 43.92
CA LYS A 32 -39.47 19.73 45.38
C LYS A 32 -40.41 20.84 45.82
N SER A 33 -40.26 22.03 45.24
CA SER A 33 -41.14 23.17 45.51
C SER A 33 -42.50 23.09 44.80
N LYS A 34 -42.82 22.01 44.06
CA LYS A 34 -44.07 21.78 43.31
C LYS A 34 -44.47 22.95 42.38
N VAL A 35 -43.49 23.49 41.67
CA VAL A 35 -43.64 24.70 40.86
C VAL A 35 -43.08 24.49 39.46
N ARG A 36 -43.61 25.25 38.48
CA ARG A 36 -43.19 25.13 37.09
C ARG A 36 -41.73 25.56 36.93
N CYS A 37 -40.94 24.69 36.30
CA CYS A 37 -39.54 24.96 35.97
C CYS A 37 -39.44 25.67 34.61
N GLY A 38 -38.52 26.62 34.48
CA GLY A 38 -38.22 27.29 33.21
C GLY A 38 -37.47 26.42 32.20
N LEU A 39 -36.95 25.26 32.60
CA LEU A 39 -36.28 24.25 31.76
C LEU A 39 -34.99 24.71 31.03
N GLU A 40 -34.56 25.95 31.19
CA GLU A 40 -33.25 26.44 30.74
C GLU A 40 -32.11 25.69 31.47
N LYS A 41 -31.06 25.34 30.74
CA LYS A 41 -29.81 24.76 31.25
C LYS A 41 -28.67 25.79 31.11
N PRO A 42 -27.73 25.87 32.05
CA PRO A 42 -27.56 24.98 33.22
C PRO A 42 -28.48 25.30 34.41
N ILE A 43 -29.00 26.53 34.52
CA ILE A 43 -29.85 27.00 35.63
C ILE A 43 -31.15 27.59 35.08
N CYS A 44 -32.30 27.09 35.56
CA CYS A 44 -33.61 27.61 35.15
C CYS A 44 -33.84 29.04 35.65
N SER A 45 -34.60 29.83 34.89
CA SER A 45 -34.91 31.24 35.19
C SER A 45 -35.34 31.50 36.64
N ARG A 46 -36.14 30.62 37.24
CA ARG A 46 -36.55 30.74 38.65
C ARG A 46 -35.42 30.46 39.64
N CYS A 47 -34.64 29.40 39.43
CA CYS A 47 -33.51 29.11 40.31
C CYS A 47 -32.48 30.25 40.26
N ARG A 48 -32.31 30.87 39.08
CA ARG A 48 -31.47 32.05 38.89
C ARG A 48 -31.99 33.25 39.69
N SER A 49 -33.29 33.57 39.60
CA SER A 49 -33.86 34.73 40.30
C SER A 49 -33.94 34.58 41.82
N LYS A 50 -33.96 33.35 42.33
CA LYS A 50 -34.00 33.05 43.77
C LYS A 50 -32.63 32.67 44.35
N GLY A 51 -31.56 32.69 43.55
CA GLY A 51 -30.21 32.30 44.00
C GLY A 51 -30.10 30.84 44.44
N HIS A 52 -30.94 29.95 43.92
CA HIS A 52 -30.97 28.54 44.32
C HIS A 52 -30.19 27.65 43.35
N SER A 53 -29.56 26.59 43.89
CA SER A 53 -28.94 25.55 43.06
C SER A 53 -29.98 24.82 42.19
N CYS A 54 -29.65 24.64 40.90
CA CYS A 54 -30.50 24.04 39.89
C CYS A 54 -29.86 22.77 39.32
N GLN A 55 -30.42 21.61 39.64
CA GLN A 55 -29.93 20.31 39.17
C GLN A 55 -31.03 19.55 38.44
N TYR A 56 -30.73 19.06 37.23
CA TYR A 56 -31.65 18.20 36.47
C TYR A 56 -31.31 16.73 36.71
N PRO A 57 -32.31 15.83 36.84
CA PRO A 57 -32.03 14.40 37.02
C PRO A 57 -31.28 13.83 35.80
N PRO A 58 -30.22 13.03 35.98
CA PRO A 58 -29.58 12.31 34.89
C PRO A 58 -30.56 11.31 34.27
N GLY A 59 -30.58 11.20 32.93
CA GLY A 59 -31.44 10.26 32.21
C GLY A 59 -31.00 8.82 32.44
N ARG A 60 -31.92 7.94 32.88
CA ARG A 60 -31.64 6.49 33.01
C ARG A 60 -31.68 5.83 31.62
N VAL A 61 -30.58 5.18 31.25
CA VAL A 61 -30.55 4.13 30.22
C VAL A 61 -30.97 2.82 30.89
N ALA A 62 -31.88 2.06 30.28
CA ALA A 62 -32.40 0.81 30.84
C ALA A 62 -31.41 -0.34 30.63
N ALA A 63 -31.11 -1.11 31.68
CA ALA A 63 -30.35 -2.37 31.60
C ALA A 63 -31.33 -3.57 31.47
N PRO A 64 -30.98 -4.65 30.75
CA PRO A 64 -31.82 -5.84 30.67
C PRO A 64 -31.65 -6.71 31.94
N GLN A 65 -32.76 -7.25 32.44
CA GLN A 65 -32.76 -8.23 33.53
C GLN A 65 -32.52 -9.64 32.99
N ILE A 66 -31.53 -10.34 33.54
CA ILE A 66 -31.40 -11.79 33.46
C ILE A 66 -31.66 -12.33 34.87
N GLY A 67 -32.69 -13.16 35.01
CA GLY A 67 -33.01 -13.85 36.25
C GLY A 67 -32.30 -15.19 36.32
N VAL A 68 -31.55 -15.43 37.39
CA VAL A 68 -31.20 -16.77 37.86
C VAL A 68 -31.23 -16.75 39.39
N THR A 69 -32.09 -17.58 39.95
CA THR A 69 -32.19 -17.96 41.36
C THR A 69 -31.18 -19.04 41.68
N GLY A 70 -30.41 -18.89 42.76
CA GLY A 70 -29.53 -19.95 43.29
C GLY A 70 -28.50 -19.39 44.28
N THR A 71 -28.53 -19.89 45.50
CA THR A 71 -27.79 -19.41 46.69
C THR A 71 -26.31 -19.72 46.69
N ALA A 72 -25.59 -18.97 47.52
CA ALA A 72 -24.14 -18.82 47.61
C ALA A 72 -23.35 -20.00 48.21
N ASN A 73 -22.06 -19.97 47.88
CA ASN A 73 -20.85 -20.45 48.57
C ASN A 73 -20.22 -21.79 48.16
N ASP A 74 -18.90 -21.65 47.99
CA ASP A 74 -17.80 -22.62 47.89
C ASP A 74 -17.46 -23.29 46.55
N ILE A 75 -16.12 -23.43 46.38
CA ILE A 75 -15.32 -23.92 45.24
C ILE A 75 -15.06 -22.81 44.18
N GLY A 76 -13.92 -22.12 44.11
CA GLY A 76 -12.55 -22.51 44.42
C GLY A 76 -11.84 -22.97 43.15
N GLU A 77 -11.02 -22.09 42.56
CA GLU A 77 -9.87 -22.37 41.66
C GLU A 77 -10.04 -23.37 40.51
N ASP A 78 -10.15 -22.88 39.27
CA ASP A 78 -9.40 -23.38 38.09
C ASP A 78 -9.98 -22.81 36.78
N TYR A 79 -9.52 -21.64 36.31
CA TYR A 79 -9.65 -21.25 34.88
C TYR A 79 -8.60 -20.20 34.43
N THR A 80 -7.57 -19.92 35.23
CA THR A 80 -6.47 -18.99 34.91
C THR A 80 -5.25 -19.64 34.24
N ALA A 81 -5.33 -20.92 33.85
CA ALA A 81 -4.18 -21.68 33.35
C ALA A 81 -4.05 -21.77 31.81
N LEU A 82 -4.87 -21.09 31.00
CA LEU A 82 -4.81 -21.25 29.54
C LEU A 82 -4.61 -19.99 28.69
N LEU A 83 -4.67 -18.78 29.25
CA LEU A 83 -4.39 -17.54 28.51
C LEU A 83 -3.75 -16.50 29.44
N GLY A 84 -2.48 -16.73 29.81
CA GLY A 84 -1.68 -15.81 30.61
C GLY A 84 -1.10 -14.66 29.78
N ILE A 85 -1.91 -13.65 29.48
CA ILE A 85 -1.41 -12.32 29.07
C ILE A 85 -2.22 -11.27 29.84
N GLN A 86 -1.64 -10.73 30.90
CA GLN A 86 -2.10 -9.49 31.49
C GLN A 86 -0.92 -8.59 31.84
N GLY A 87 -0.85 -7.46 31.12
CA GLY A 87 -0.34 -6.17 31.58
C GLY A 87 1.17 -6.02 31.77
N TYR A 88 1.83 -5.35 30.81
CA TYR A 88 2.90 -4.40 31.13
C TYR A 88 2.91 -3.28 30.08
N VAL A 89 2.32 -2.14 30.46
CA VAL A 89 2.68 -0.83 29.93
C VAL A 89 3.62 -0.25 30.99
N ASP A 90 4.93 -0.25 30.73
CA ASP A 90 5.80 0.89 31.04
C ASP A 90 7.22 0.68 30.51
N SER A 91 7.62 1.58 29.63
CA SER A 91 8.86 2.37 29.70
C SER A 91 10.14 1.65 30.16
N ALA A 92 10.95 1.12 29.24
CA ALA A 92 12.41 1.06 29.42
C ALA A 92 13.17 0.81 28.11
N ILE A 93 14.07 1.75 27.81
CA ILE A 93 15.25 1.58 26.96
C ILE A 93 16.03 0.33 27.42
N VAL A 94 16.38 -0.57 26.51
CA VAL A 94 17.27 -1.70 26.83
C VAL A 94 18.59 -1.56 26.04
N PRO A 95 19.75 -1.50 26.73
CA PRO A 95 21.08 -1.40 26.14
C PRO A 95 21.61 -2.77 25.68
N ALA A 96 22.64 -2.74 24.82
CA ALA A 96 23.33 -3.92 24.29
C ALA A 96 23.96 -4.80 25.39
N PRO A 97 23.89 -6.14 25.29
CA PRO A 97 24.42 -7.01 26.34
C PRO A 97 25.94 -7.19 26.22
N ALA A 98 26.62 -6.91 27.33
CA ALA A 98 28.00 -7.28 27.60
C ALA A 98 28.10 -8.78 27.93
N SER A 99 29.23 -9.34 27.49
CA SER A 99 29.74 -10.68 27.69
C SER A 99 29.80 -11.16 29.15
N LEU A 100 29.41 -12.42 29.39
CA LEU A 100 29.75 -13.17 30.61
C LEU A 100 30.31 -14.56 30.25
N ILE A 101 31.52 -14.78 30.77
CA ILE A 101 32.33 -16.00 30.74
C ILE A 101 31.82 -16.99 31.80
N PRO A 102 31.90 -18.31 31.56
CA PRO A 102 32.05 -19.27 32.65
C PRO A 102 33.34 -20.10 32.55
N GLU A 103 34.07 -20.19 33.65
CA GLU A 103 35.29 -20.99 33.82
C GLU A 103 35.03 -22.50 34.01
N SER A 104 35.76 -23.27 33.19
CA SER A 104 36.43 -24.58 33.39
C SER A 104 35.86 -25.72 34.26
N GLY A 105 35.72 -26.89 33.63
CA GLY A 105 35.79 -28.24 34.23
C GLY A 105 35.89 -29.36 33.17
N ARG A 106 37.07 -29.99 33.07
CA ARG A 106 37.55 -31.06 32.15
C ARG A 106 36.64 -32.32 32.08
N ALA A 107 36.69 -33.27 31.13
CA ALA A 107 37.14 -33.46 29.74
C ALA A 107 36.80 -34.94 29.37
N ALA A 108 36.24 -35.23 28.19
CA ALA A 108 36.45 -36.48 27.42
C ALA A 108 35.75 -36.42 26.05
N ALA A 109 36.46 -36.84 25.01
CA ALA A 109 36.22 -36.51 23.61
C ALA A 109 35.31 -37.49 22.84
N SER A 110 34.56 -36.97 21.87
CA SER A 110 34.18 -37.68 20.65
C SER A 110 34.00 -36.68 19.50
N ARG A 111 34.58 -37.01 18.34
CA ARG A 111 34.90 -36.14 17.20
C ARG A 111 33.71 -35.87 16.28
N SER A 112 33.56 -34.62 15.85
CA SER A 112 32.86 -34.21 14.63
C SER A 112 33.66 -33.08 13.93
N PRO A 113 33.56 -32.93 12.59
CA PRO A 113 34.60 -32.32 11.77
C PRO A 113 34.64 -30.79 11.89
N ARG A 114 35.84 -30.22 12.06
CA ARG A 114 36.07 -28.77 12.02
C ARG A 114 35.79 -28.19 10.63
N PRO A 115 35.17 -27.01 10.52
CA PRO A 115 35.19 -26.21 9.30
C PRO A 115 36.64 -25.78 9.01
N ARG A 116 37.04 -25.89 7.74
CA ARG A 116 38.31 -25.36 7.24
C ARG A 116 38.39 -23.86 7.54
N ALA A 117 39.49 -23.44 8.15
CA ALA A 117 39.86 -22.04 8.24
C ALA A 117 39.88 -21.45 6.82
N VAL A 118 39.03 -20.46 6.56
CA VAL A 118 39.17 -19.57 5.42
C VAL A 118 40.40 -18.74 5.72
N THR A 119 41.52 -19.14 5.14
CA THR A 119 42.69 -18.28 4.95
C THR A 119 42.21 -16.97 4.36
N SER A 120 42.64 -15.85 4.95
CA SER A 120 42.52 -14.50 4.40
C SER A 120 42.94 -14.50 2.93
N GLY A 121 41.98 -14.66 2.03
CA GLY A 121 42.15 -14.46 0.62
C GLY A 121 42.36 -12.97 0.42
N GLN A 122 43.52 -12.59 -0.08
CA GLN A 122 43.73 -11.28 -0.69
C GLN A 122 42.55 -11.00 -1.61
N THR A 123 41.81 -9.93 -1.37
CA THR A 123 40.86 -9.37 -2.33
C THR A 123 41.65 -9.07 -3.61
N ARG A 124 41.55 -9.96 -4.60
CA ARG A 124 41.98 -9.65 -5.97
C ARG A 124 41.16 -8.44 -6.40
N ARG A 125 41.81 -7.28 -6.45
CA ARG A 125 41.21 -6.04 -6.94
C ARG A 125 40.91 -6.22 -8.42
N LEU A 126 39.69 -5.88 -8.83
CA LEU A 126 39.24 -5.99 -10.21
C LEU A 126 39.86 -4.84 -11.02
N ASP A 127 40.75 -5.15 -11.96
CA ASP A 127 41.19 -4.21 -13.01
C ASP A 127 40.12 -4.24 -14.12
N LEU A 128 39.16 -3.33 -14.05
CA LEU A 128 38.15 -3.10 -15.10
C LEU A 128 38.53 -1.85 -15.89
N ASP A 129 38.39 -1.92 -17.21
CA ASP A 129 38.67 -0.80 -18.11
C ASP A 129 37.38 -0.30 -18.76
N PHE A 130 36.97 0.93 -18.40
CA PHE A 130 35.77 1.58 -18.92
C PHE A 130 36.07 2.59 -20.04
N THR A 131 37.27 2.57 -20.62
CA THR A 131 37.64 3.49 -21.70
C THR A 131 37.06 3.09 -23.05
N ASP A 132 36.88 1.79 -23.31
CA ASP A 132 36.34 1.25 -24.56
C ASP A 132 35.02 0.50 -24.30
N ILE A 133 33.89 1.17 -24.56
CA ILE A 133 32.54 0.69 -24.26
C ILE A 133 31.76 0.57 -25.58
N ASP A 134 31.31 -0.64 -25.90
CA ASP A 134 30.48 -0.90 -27.08
C ASP A 134 29.00 -0.62 -26.78
N LEU A 135 28.51 0.51 -27.29
CA LEU A 135 27.13 0.95 -27.17
C LEU A 135 26.49 1.15 -28.54
N THR A 136 25.22 0.79 -28.67
CA THR A 136 24.44 1.06 -29.89
C THR A 136 23.72 2.41 -29.78
N PRO A 137 24.04 3.40 -30.64
CA PRO A 137 23.40 4.72 -30.59
C PRO A 137 21.89 4.63 -30.74
N SER A 138 21.15 5.38 -29.92
CA SER A 138 19.70 5.39 -29.98
C SER A 138 19.22 6.20 -31.19
N LEU A 139 18.48 5.56 -32.09
CA LEU A 139 17.84 6.21 -33.26
C LEU A 139 16.87 7.33 -32.85
N ASN A 140 16.39 7.35 -31.60
CA ASN A 140 15.36 8.25 -31.09
C ASN A 140 15.87 9.24 -30.03
N ALA A 141 17.19 9.44 -29.87
CA ALA A 141 17.74 10.25 -28.77
C ALA A 141 17.15 11.67 -28.69
N VAL A 142 16.94 12.33 -29.83
CA VAL A 142 16.35 13.68 -29.89
C VAL A 142 14.87 13.68 -29.52
N ASP A 143 14.11 12.68 -29.99
CA ASP A 143 12.70 12.50 -29.62
C ASP A 143 12.53 12.22 -28.11
N ILE A 144 13.46 11.46 -27.52
CA ILE A 144 13.52 11.17 -26.08
C ILE A 144 13.71 12.49 -25.29
N ARG A 145 14.67 13.34 -25.69
CA ARG A 145 14.92 14.63 -25.04
C ARG A 145 13.72 15.56 -25.09
N ASP A 146 13.17 15.74 -26.29
CA ASP A 146 12.05 16.65 -26.51
C ASP A 146 10.80 16.15 -25.77
N ARG A 147 10.65 14.82 -25.62
CA ARG A 147 9.60 14.20 -24.81
C ARG A 147 9.77 14.46 -23.31
N TRP A 148 10.97 14.32 -22.76
CA TRP A 148 11.23 14.52 -21.33
C TRP A 148 11.01 15.95 -20.89
N LEU A 149 11.38 16.91 -21.72
CA LEU A 149 11.21 18.34 -21.42
C LEU A 149 9.78 18.84 -21.69
N ARG A 150 8.94 18.07 -22.39
CA ARG A 150 7.59 18.45 -22.82
C ARG A 150 6.64 18.87 -21.70
N PRO A 151 6.62 18.20 -20.53
CA PRO A 151 5.80 18.64 -19.39
C PRO A 151 6.15 20.05 -18.88
N TYR A 152 7.32 20.59 -19.24
CA TYR A 152 7.85 21.85 -18.72
C TYR A 152 7.93 23.00 -19.74
N LEU A 153 7.95 22.71 -21.05
CA LEU A 153 8.32 23.73 -22.03
C LEU A 153 7.19 24.32 -22.89
N LEU A 154 6.18 23.58 -23.39
CA LEU A 154 5.21 24.13 -24.38
C LEU A 154 3.92 23.30 -24.49
N PRO A 155 2.80 23.84 -25.04
CA PRO A 155 1.54 23.10 -25.18
C PRO A 155 1.66 21.87 -26.10
N PRO A 156 0.84 20.82 -25.90
CA PRO A 156 0.97 19.56 -26.63
C PRO A 156 0.66 19.73 -28.13
N LEU A 157 1.69 19.61 -28.97
CA LEU A 157 1.55 19.52 -30.43
C LEU A 157 1.05 18.12 -30.80
N GLY A 158 -0.25 18.02 -31.15
CA GLY A 158 -0.81 17.15 -32.19
C GLY A 158 -0.49 15.66 -32.21
N ARG A 159 0.01 15.05 -31.12
CA ARG A 159 0.20 13.60 -30.98
C ARG A 159 -0.73 13.07 -29.90
N ASP A 160 -1.40 11.95 -30.17
CA ASP A 160 -2.16 11.20 -29.17
C ASP A 160 -1.19 10.62 -28.14
N GLU A 161 -1.14 11.20 -26.95
CA GLU A 161 -0.27 10.74 -25.86
C GLU A 161 -1.06 9.87 -24.87
N ILE A 162 -0.49 8.72 -24.51
CA ILE A 162 -1.11 7.81 -23.54
C ILE A 162 -0.75 8.27 -22.13
N LEU A 163 -1.76 8.71 -21.39
CA LEU A 163 -1.62 9.04 -19.97
C LEU A 163 -1.26 7.79 -19.17
N LYS A 164 -0.21 7.91 -18.35
CA LYS A 164 0.15 6.90 -17.36
C LYS A 164 -0.50 7.27 -16.05
N ALA A 165 -1.67 6.69 -15.81
CA ALA A 165 -2.38 6.85 -14.54
C ALA A 165 -1.73 5.96 -13.48
N TYR A 166 -0.99 6.57 -12.56
CA TYR A 166 -0.50 5.86 -11.39
C TYR A 166 -1.58 5.78 -10.31
N HIS A 167 -1.74 4.60 -9.72
CA HIS A 167 -2.39 4.52 -8.43
C HIS A 167 -1.51 5.21 -7.38
N LEU A 168 -2.09 5.88 -6.39
CA LEU A 168 -1.27 6.63 -5.45
C LEU A 168 -0.37 5.82 -4.58
N PHE A 169 -0.88 4.65 -4.22
CA PHE A 169 -0.17 3.80 -3.32
C PHE A 169 1.10 3.33 -4.04
N THR A 170 1.07 3.27 -5.38
CA THR A 170 2.26 3.09 -6.24
C THR A 170 3.18 4.29 -6.07
N LEU A 171 2.67 5.52 -6.19
CA LEU A 171 3.48 6.75 -6.02
C LEU A 171 4.06 6.88 -4.60
N GLN A 172 3.29 6.59 -3.55
CA GLN A 172 3.72 6.62 -2.17
C GLN A 172 4.81 5.58 -1.92
N TYR A 173 4.65 4.38 -2.47
CA TYR A 173 5.67 3.35 -2.38
C TYR A 173 6.95 3.72 -3.12
N ILE A 174 6.84 4.23 -4.36
CA ILE A 174 7.96 4.80 -5.10
C ILE A 174 8.64 5.88 -4.25
N SER A 175 7.89 6.79 -3.64
CA SER A 175 8.44 7.84 -2.77
C SER A 175 9.19 7.31 -1.56
N ILE A 176 8.62 6.33 -0.83
CA ILE A 176 9.28 5.70 0.33
C ILE A 176 10.57 5.01 -0.09
N THR A 177 10.53 4.28 -1.19
CA THR A 177 11.69 3.61 -1.78
C THR A 177 12.78 4.60 -2.16
N LEU A 178 12.47 5.61 -2.98
CA LEU A 178 13.48 6.55 -3.45
C LEU A 178 14.12 7.27 -2.27
N ARG A 179 13.35 7.59 -1.22
CA ARG A 179 13.87 8.17 0.02
C ARG A 179 14.93 7.30 0.72
N THR A 180 14.96 5.99 0.52
CA THR A 180 16.00 5.12 1.12
C THR A 180 17.32 5.15 0.34
N TYR A 181 17.36 5.60 -0.91
CA TYR A 181 18.57 5.50 -1.76
C TYR A 181 19.79 6.19 -1.14
N PRO A 182 19.68 7.43 -0.63
CA PRO A 182 20.81 8.06 0.08
C PRO A 182 21.21 7.31 1.36
N GLN A 183 20.28 6.62 2.01
CA GLN A 183 20.55 5.85 3.24
C GLN A 183 21.40 4.60 2.98
N TYR A 184 21.32 3.99 1.79
CA TYR A 184 22.21 2.88 1.42
C TYR A 184 23.68 3.32 1.41
N MET A 185 23.96 4.55 0.98
CA MET A 185 25.32 5.08 0.80
C MET A 185 26.05 5.40 2.12
N VAL A 186 25.31 5.44 3.23
CA VAL A 186 25.86 5.68 4.57
C VAL A 186 26.47 4.40 5.15
N LYS A 187 25.96 3.23 4.78
CA LYS A 187 26.52 1.94 5.19
C LYS A 187 27.84 1.69 4.45
N ASP A 188 28.81 1.09 5.14
CA ASP A 188 30.08 0.75 4.50
C ASP A 188 29.87 -0.27 3.38
N GLY A 189 30.33 0.08 2.17
CA GLY A 189 30.13 -0.72 0.95
C GLY A 189 28.69 -0.74 0.43
N GLY A 190 27.77 0.07 0.99
CA GLY A 190 26.39 0.15 0.54
C GLY A 190 26.24 1.09 -0.66
N PHE A 191 25.46 0.66 -1.65
CA PHE A 191 25.14 1.42 -2.86
C PHE A 191 23.65 1.24 -3.21
N PRO A 192 22.98 2.28 -3.72
CA PRO A 192 21.61 2.16 -4.22
C PRO A 192 21.56 1.31 -5.50
N PRO A 193 20.41 0.72 -5.87
CA PRO A 193 20.28 -0.20 -7.01
C PRO A 193 20.43 0.45 -8.40
N ILE A 194 20.86 1.72 -8.44
CA ILE A 194 21.22 2.47 -9.63
C ILE A 194 22.73 2.61 -9.82
N ILE A 195 23.54 2.31 -8.80
CA ILE A 195 25.01 2.34 -8.82
C ILE A 195 25.50 0.89 -8.70
N HIS A 196 26.32 0.44 -9.63
CA HIS A 196 26.90 -0.90 -9.56
C HIS A 196 28.07 -0.92 -8.56
N HIS A 197 28.27 -2.06 -7.88
CA HIS A 197 29.32 -2.19 -6.85
C HIS A 197 30.73 -1.92 -7.41
N THR A 198 30.98 -2.23 -8.68
CA THR A 198 32.26 -1.94 -9.33
C THR A 198 32.50 -0.43 -9.49
N GLN A 199 31.47 0.41 -9.57
CA GLN A 199 31.66 1.86 -9.63
C GLN A 199 32.16 2.45 -8.30
N VAL A 200 32.03 1.68 -7.21
CA VAL A 200 32.37 2.09 -5.84
C VAL A 200 33.65 1.40 -5.37
N ASN A 201 33.86 0.14 -5.75
CA ASN A 201 34.92 -0.73 -5.25
C ASN A 201 36.16 -0.80 -6.18
N THR A 202 36.28 0.08 -7.18
CA THR A 202 37.47 0.19 -8.05
C THR A 202 38.63 0.94 -7.37
N ASN A 203 39.83 0.83 -7.96
CA ASN A 203 41.04 1.51 -7.49
C ASN A 203 40.89 3.06 -7.44
N GLN A 204 39.98 3.61 -8.24
CA GLN A 204 39.70 5.04 -8.29
C GLN A 204 38.20 5.26 -8.55
N MET A 205 37.45 5.57 -7.49
CA MET A 205 36.06 5.98 -7.63
C MET A 205 35.97 7.29 -8.42
N PRO A 206 35.05 7.41 -9.39
CA PRO A 206 34.84 8.64 -10.13
C PRO A 206 34.53 9.82 -9.20
N GLN A 207 35.09 10.99 -9.52
CA GLN A 207 35.00 12.18 -8.66
C GLN A 207 33.54 12.54 -8.31
N ALA A 208 32.63 12.46 -9.28
CA ALA A 208 31.21 12.74 -9.08
C ALA A 208 30.58 11.83 -8.00
N LEU A 209 30.87 10.53 -8.04
CA LEU A 209 30.36 9.59 -7.04
C LEU A 209 31.07 9.76 -5.69
N ALA A 210 32.39 10.00 -5.67
CA ALA A 210 33.13 10.24 -4.44
C ALA A 210 32.61 11.46 -3.67
N ASN A 211 32.35 12.56 -4.38
CA ASN A 211 31.70 13.74 -3.84
C ASN A 211 30.27 13.43 -3.35
N CYS A 212 29.51 12.64 -4.12
CA CYS A 212 28.16 12.19 -3.77
C CYS A 212 28.11 11.44 -2.45
N TYR A 213 28.94 10.40 -2.28
CA TYR A 213 29.04 9.65 -1.03
C TYR A 213 29.42 10.54 0.15
N SER A 214 30.36 11.46 -0.05
CA SER A 214 30.84 12.36 1.01
C SER A 214 29.73 13.30 1.47
N LEU A 215 29.06 13.98 0.52
CA LEU A 215 27.99 14.93 0.81
C LEU A 215 26.72 14.24 1.37
N VAL A 216 26.36 13.06 0.89
CA VAL A 216 25.25 12.27 1.43
C VAL A 216 25.53 11.86 2.87
N ARG A 217 26.75 11.41 3.20
CA ARG A 217 27.14 11.09 4.58
C ARG A 217 27.10 12.32 5.48
N MET A 218 27.64 13.45 5.00
CA MET A 218 27.56 14.73 5.71
C MET A 218 26.11 15.15 5.98
N TRP A 219 25.19 14.92 5.05
CA TRP A 219 23.77 15.24 5.21
C TRP A 219 23.08 14.33 6.22
N VAL A 220 23.19 13.01 6.05
CA VAL A 220 22.49 12.05 6.91
C VAL A 220 23.01 12.11 8.35
N GLN A 221 24.28 12.46 8.53
CA GLN A 221 24.94 12.60 9.84
C GLN A 221 25.05 14.07 10.28
N ALA A 222 24.33 15.00 9.65
CA ALA A 222 24.41 16.42 9.95
C ALA A 222 24.04 16.70 11.41
N ALA A 223 24.79 17.59 12.06
CA ALA A 223 24.44 18.08 13.39
C ALA A 223 23.21 19.00 13.29
N PRO A 224 22.28 18.97 14.27
CA PRO A 224 21.14 19.87 14.29
C PRO A 224 21.57 21.35 14.15
N GLY A 225 21.01 22.06 13.17
CA GLY A 225 21.34 23.45 12.85
C GLY A 225 22.46 23.66 11.81
N SER A 226 23.08 22.58 11.31
CA SER A 226 24.09 22.65 10.23
C SER A 226 23.54 22.32 8.84
N GLU A 227 22.25 22.03 8.72
CA GLU A 227 21.63 21.47 7.53
C GLU A 227 21.71 22.43 6.33
N THR A 228 21.55 23.74 6.57
CA THR A 228 21.66 24.76 5.51
C THR A 228 23.06 24.79 4.88
N MET A 229 24.12 24.61 5.68
CA MET A 229 25.49 24.58 5.19
C MET A 229 25.73 23.36 4.30
N VAL A 230 25.24 22.19 4.71
CA VAL A 230 25.35 20.96 3.91
C VAL A 230 24.51 21.07 2.63
N MET A 231 23.32 21.68 2.70
CA MET A 231 22.50 21.93 1.52
C MET A 231 23.22 22.80 0.48
N SER A 232 23.84 23.90 0.91
CA SER A 232 24.60 24.77 0.01
C SER A 232 25.78 24.05 -0.64
N ALA A 233 26.41 23.10 0.06
CA ALA A 233 27.47 22.27 -0.52
C ALA A 233 26.92 21.28 -1.56
N VAL A 234 25.73 20.70 -1.33
CA VAL A 234 25.04 19.85 -2.31
C VAL A 234 24.65 20.66 -3.55
N GLU A 235 24.07 21.84 -3.36
CA GLU A 235 23.68 22.75 -4.46
C GLU A 235 24.88 23.16 -5.32
N ALA A 236 26.00 23.53 -4.69
CA ALA A 236 27.23 23.89 -5.40
C ALA A 236 27.79 22.73 -6.23
N GLU A 237 27.74 21.50 -5.70
CA GLU A 237 28.18 20.32 -6.45
C GLU A 237 27.22 19.99 -7.59
N MET A 238 25.90 20.16 -7.39
CA MET A 238 24.92 20.02 -8.48
C MET A 238 25.17 21.05 -9.60
N GLU A 239 25.52 22.30 -9.27
CA GLU A 239 25.89 23.30 -10.27
C GLU A 239 27.18 22.94 -11.03
N ARG A 240 28.18 22.39 -10.33
CA ARG A 240 29.39 21.87 -10.95
C ARG A 240 29.07 20.75 -11.95
N LEU A 241 28.26 19.76 -11.55
CA LEU A 241 27.84 18.65 -12.39
C LEU A 241 27.00 19.12 -13.60
N ALA A 242 26.14 20.13 -13.42
CA ALA A 242 25.32 20.68 -14.49
C ALA A 242 26.12 21.47 -15.54
N SER A 243 27.18 22.15 -15.10
CA SER A 243 28.07 22.95 -15.97
C SER A 243 29.14 22.11 -16.67
N GLU A 244 29.33 20.86 -16.25
CA GLU A 244 30.24 19.90 -16.85
C GLU A 244 29.75 19.53 -18.26
N THR A 245 30.28 20.25 -19.26
CA THR A 245 29.79 20.19 -20.64
C THR A 245 30.50 19.15 -21.51
N THR A 246 31.57 18.51 -21.01
CA THR A 246 32.50 17.77 -21.90
C THR A 246 33.22 16.62 -21.19
N SER A 247 32.50 15.70 -20.56
CA SER A 247 33.07 14.36 -20.43
C SER A 247 32.97 13.68 -21.81
N GLN A 248 34.08 13.18 -22.32
CA GLN A 248 34.15 12.45 -23.59
C GLN A 248 33.82 10.96 -23.42
N HIS A 249 33.69 10.48 -22.18
CA HIS A 249 33.52 9.07 -21.85
C HIS A 249 32.15 8.79 -21.22
N ASP A 250 31.44 7.80 -21.78
CA ASP A 250 30.11 7.38 -21.33
C ASP A 250 30.02 7.03 -19.85
N TYR A 251 31.10 6.47 -19.30
CA TYR A 251 31.19 6.07 -17.90
C TYR A 251 31.12 7.27 -16.94
N ASP A 252 31.83 8.36 -17.27
CA ASP A 252 31.84 9.57 -16.45
C ASP A 252 30.50 10.33 -16.54
N LEU A 253 29.87 10.36 -17.74
CA LEU A 253 28.53 10.92 -17.91
C LEU A 253 27.50 10.18 -17.04
N LEU A 254 27.54 8.85 -17.04
CA LEU A 254 26.71 8.01 -16.18
C LEU A 254 26.92 8.33 -14.69
N CYS A 255 28.18 8.45 -14.25
CA CYS A 255 28.50 8.74 -12.85
C CYS A 255 27.99 10.12 -12.42
N SER A 256 28.14 11.14 -13.27
CA SER A 256 27.61 12.48 -13.03
C SER A 256 26.08 12.50 -12.99
N PHE A 257 25.41 11.78 -13.89
CA PHE A 257 23.96 11.63 -13.89
C PHE A 257 23.45 10.90 -12.63
N GLN A 258 24.07 9.78 -12.24
CA GLN A 258 23.74 9.05 -11.01
C GLN A 258 23.90 9.93 -9.77
N ALA A 259 25.00 10.67 -9.65
CA ALA A 259 25.24 11.58 -8.54
C ALA A 259 24.16 12.68 -8.48
N TYR A 260 23.87 13.33 -9.62
CA TYR A 260 22.84 14.37 -9.69
C TYR A 260 21.44 13.83 -9.34
N LEU A 261 21.11 12.62 -9.79
CA LEU A 261 19.86 11.94 -9.47
C LEU A 261 19.75 11.66 -7.95
N VAL A 262 20.81 11.15 -7.33
CA VAL A 262 20.85 10.93 -5.87
C VAL A 262 20.67 12.23 -5.11
N TYR A 263 21.33 13.32 -5.51
CA TYR A 263 21.14 14.63 -4.88
C TYR A 263 19.71 15.15 -5.05
N THR A 264 19.13 14.97 -6.24
CA THR A 264 17.73 15.37 -6.49
C THR A 264 16.79 14.59 -5.58
N ILE A 265 16.98 13.27 -5.43
CA ILE A 265 16.21 12.42 -4.50
C ILE A 265 16.40 12.92 -3.04
N LEU A 266 17.66 13.17 -2.64
CA LEU A 266 18.00 13.63 -1.29
C LEU A 266 17.26 14.93 -0.95
N MET A 267 17.37 15.94 -1.82
CA MET A 267 16.74 17.26 -1.65
C MET A 267 15.21 17.18 -1.75
N TYR A 268 14.67 16.32 -2.61
CA TYR A 268 13.23 16.17 -2.77
C TYR A 268 12.56 15.65 -1.50
N PHE A 269 13.12 14.60 -0.90
CA PHE A 269 12.55 13.91 0.27
C PHE A 269 13.06 14.41 1.63
N SER A 270 13.96 15.39 1.65
CA SER A 270 14.52 15.99 2.88
C SER A 270 14.40 17.53 2.86
N PRO A 271 13.18 18.10 2.82
CA PRO A 271 13.00 19.55 2.75
C PRO A 271 13.47 20.25 4.03
N LEU A 272 14.17 21.39 3.88
CA LEU A 272 14.40 22.32 4.98
C LEU A 272 13.19 23.26 5.11
N GLY A 273 12.32 22.96 6.08
CA GLY A 273 11.06 23.67 6.28
C GLY A 273 9.88 23.05 5.51
N ASN A 274 8.89 23.86 5.13
CA ASN A 274 7.63 23.41 4.52
C ASN A 274 7.63 23.34 2.98
N VAL A 275 8.77 23.55 2.30
CA VAL A 275 8.85 23.59 0.82
C VAL A 275 10.02 22.75 0.34
N SER A 276 9.80 21.90 -0.67
CA SER A 276 10.86 21.13 -1.34
C SER A 276 11.84 22.06 -2.04
N ALA A 277 13.14 21.85 -1.85
CA ALA A 277 14.19 22.64 -2.50
C ALA A 277 14.32 22.34 -4.01
N VAL A 278 13.64 21.32 -4.52
CA VAL A 278 13.72 20.90 -5.93
C VAL A 278 12.80 21.77 -6.81
N THR A 279 13.41 22.51 -7.74
CA THR A 279 12.75 23.39 -8.71
C THR A 279 12.59 22.71 -10.07
N ASP A 280 11.75 23.27 -10.95
CA ASP A 280 11.61 22.75 -12.32
C ASP A 280 12.95 22.83 -13.07
N LYS A 281 13.77 23.84 -12.78
CA LYS A 281 15.14 23.98 -13.32
C LYS A 281 16.02 22.78 -12.97
N ILE A 282 15.94 22.29 -11.73
CA ILE A 282 16.69 21.09 -11.29
C ILE A 282 16.19 19.86 -12.05
N MET A 283 14.87 19.69 -12.19
CA MET A 283 14.31 18.56 -12.94
C MET A 283 14.67 18.60 -14.43
N MET A 284 14.62 19.78 -15.07
CA MET A 284 15.06 19.95 -16.46
C MET A 284 16.54 19.63 -16.64
N THR A 285 17.39 20.04 -15.68
CA THR A 285 18.83 19.73 -15.70
C THR A 285 19.08 18.23 -15.52
N LEU A 286 18.34 17.57 -14.62
CA LEU A 286 18.39 16.12 -14.45
C LEU A 286 18.03 15.39 -15.75
N MET A 287 16.97 15.82 -16.45
CA MET A 287 16.56 15.23 -17.73
C MET A 287 17.56 15.48 -18.85
N GLU A 288 18.20 16.65 -18.87
CA GLU A 288 19.29 16.95 -19.81
C GLU A 288 20.52 16.05 -19.57
N LEU A 289 20.90 15.82 -18.32
CA LEU A 289 21.97 14.87 -17.97
C LEU A 289 21.62 13.43 -18.34
N ALA A 290 20.37 13.02 -18.11
CA ALA A 290 19.85 11.73 -18.55
C ALA A 290 19.94 11.60 -20.08
N PHE A 291 19.64 12.67 -20.81
CA PHE A 291 19.66 12.67 -22.27
C PHE A 291 21.08 12.47 -22.79
N ARG A 292 22.05 13.24 -22.27
CA ARG A 292 23.47 13.06 -22.62
C ARG A 292 23.96 11.65 -22.34
N THR A 293 23.50 11.06 -21.22
CA THR A 293 23.84 9.69 -20.84
C THR A 293 23.21 8.65 -21.79
N ALA A 294 22.00 8.89 -22.27
CA ALA A 294 21.27 8.00 -23.17
C ALA A 294 21.67 8.14 -24.65
N GLN A 295 22.27 9.26 -25.05
CA GLN A 295 22.56 9.61 -26.45
C GLN A 295 23.40 8.56 -27.17
N ASN A 296 24.43 8.02 -26.49
CA ASN A 296 25.32 7.02 -27.07
C ASN A 296 24.77 5.59 -27.00
N GLY A 297 23.60 5.38 -26.39
CA GLY A 297 22.93 4.07 -26.36
C GLY A 297 22.53 3.59 -24.97
N LEU A 298 21.46 2.78 -24.95
CA LEU A 298 20.93 2.06 -23.79
C LEU A 298 20.93 0.54 -23.97
N LEU A 299 21.63 0.07 -25.01
CA LEU A 299 21.83 -1.32 -25.38
C LEU A 299 23.29 -1.48 -25.84
N CYS A 300 23.88 -2.64 -25.60
CA CYS A 300 25.13 -3.02 -26.27
C CYS A 300 24.83 -3.62 -27.64
N THR A 301 25.77 -3.53 -28.59
CA THR A 301 25.62 -4.18 -29.91
C THR A 301 25.37 -5.68 -29.76
N ALA A 302 26.10 -6.32 -28.86
CA ALA A 302 25.92 -7.74 -28.56
C ALA A 302 24.52 -8.10 -28.03
N GLU A 303 23.87 -7.21 -27.27
CA GLU A 303 22.50 -7.45 -26.77
C GLU A 303 21.49 -7.46 -27.93
N THR A 304 21.67 -6.57 -28.91
CA THR A 304 20.78 -6.49 -30.09
C THR A 304 20.87 -7.72 -30.99
N THR A 305 22.03 -8.39 -31.01
CA THR A 305 22.24 -9.64 -31.75
C THR A 305 22.02 -10.89 -30.89
N HIS A 306 21.50 -10.74 -29.68
CA HIS A 306 21.26 -11.83 -28.73
C HIS A 306 22.52 -12.64 -28.42
N THR A 307 23.62 -11.94 -28.17
CA THR A 307 24.94 -12.49 -27.84
C THR A 307 25.47 -11.86 -26.57
N ARG A 308 26.47 -12.49 -25.95
CA ARG A 308 27.06 -12.00 -24.69
C ARG A 308 27.88 -10.72 -24.92
N PRO A 309 27.58 -9.60 -24.24
CA PRO A 309 28.37 -8.38 -24.28
C PRO A 309 29.68 -8.53 -23.48
N ASN A 310 30.60 -7.57 -23.65
CA ASN A 310 31.69 -7.40 -22.70
C ASN A 310 31.13 -6.95 -21.34
N TRP A 311 31.73 -7.39 -20.24
CA TRP A 311 31.21 -7.13 -18.89
C TRP A 311 31.18 -5.64 -18.57
N GLU A 312 32.22 -4.88 -18.93
CA GLU A 312 32.25 -3.43 -18.73
C GLU A 312 31.15 -2.70 -19.49
N SER A 313 30.92 -3.07 -20.76
CA SER A 313 29.84 -2.49 -21.56
C SER A 313 28.48 -2.80 -20.97
N TRP A 314 28.28 -4.03 -20.51
CA TRP A 314 27.05 -4.44 -19.84
C TRP A 314 26.81 -3.70 -18.53
N ILE A 315 27.84 -3.55 -17.67
CA ILE A 315 27.73 -2.80 -16.41
C ILE A 315 27.23 -1.38 -16.70
N VAL A 316 27.84 -0.71 -17.68
CA VAL A 316 27.48 0.66 -18.06
C VAL A 316 26.04 0.73 -18.56
N VAL A 317 25.66 -0.15 -19.48
CA VAL A 317 24.30 -0.14 -20.04
C VAL A 317 23.24 -0.47 -18.99
N SER A 318 23.44 -1.50 -18.17
CA SER A 318 22.50 -1.87 -17.11
C SER A 318 22.37 -0.75 -16.08
N ALA A 319 23.49 -0.13 -15.68
CA ALA A 319 23.48 1.04 -14.80
C ALA A 319 22.78 2.27 -15.41
N LYS A 320 22.98 2.54 -16.71
CA LYS A 320 22.26 3.58 -17.46
C LYS A 320 20.75 3.33 -17.44
N ARG A 321 20.31 2.11 -17.77
CA ARG A 321 18.89 1.71 -17.77
C ARG A 321 18.26 1.90 -16.38
N ARG A 322 18.91 1.38 -15.34
CA ARG A 322 18.45 1.52 -13.94
C ARG A 322 18.34 2.99 -13.53
N ALA A 323 19.36 3.81 -13.78
CA ALA A 323 19.33 5.23 -13.43
C ALA A 323 18.22 6.01 -14.19
N ILE A 324 18.00 5.72 -15.48
CA ILE A 324 16.93 6.33 -16.27
C ILE A 324 15.55 5.93 -15.75
N TYR A 325 15.32 4.64 -15.47
CA TYR A 325 14.05 4.20 -14.89
C TYR A 325 13.79 4.85 -13.53
N THR A 326 14.80 5.01 -12.69
CA THR A 326 14.69 5.77 -11.44
C THR A 326 14.35 7.23 -11.68
N MET A 327 14.95 7.88 -12.67
CA MET A 327 14.58 9.24 -13.05
C MET A 327 13.11 9.32 -13.47
N TYR A 328 12.60 8.37 -14.26
CA TYR A 328 11.17 8.32 -14.61
C TYR A 328 10.28 8.14 -13.39
N LEU A 329 10.68 7.30 -12.43
CA LEU A 329 9.94 7.11 -11.18
C LEU A 329 9.93 8.40 -10.34
N LEU A 330 11.08 9.05 -10.18
CA LEU A 330 11.20 10.34 -9.49
C LEU A 330 10.37 11.43 -10.18
N THR A 331 10.45 11.51 -11.51
CA THR A 331 9.67 12.44 -12.32
C THR A 331 8.17 12.14 -12.20
N SER A 332 7.79 10.86 -12.11
CA SER A 332 6.39 10.47 -11.91
C SER A 332 5.83 10.94 -10.57
N VAL A 333 6.64 10.84 -9.51
CA VAL A 333 6.33 11.41 -8.19
C VAL A 333 6.26 12.93 -8.27
N TYR A 334 7.30 13.58 -8.79
CA TYR A 334 7.41 15.03 -8.93
C TYR A 334 6.22 15.65 -9.69
N ASN A 335 5.90 15.08 -10.85
CA ASN A 335 4.78 15.52 -11.68
C ASN A 335 3.45 15.33 -10.97
N SER A 336 3.26 14.18 -10.30
CA SER A 336 2.03 13.92 -9.55
C SER A 336 1.84 14.90 -8.40
N ASP A 337 2.90 15.24 -7.67
CA ASP A 337 2.85 16.19 -6.55
C ASP A 337 2.57 17.63 -7.02
N ARG A 338 2.96 17.98 -8.26
CA ARG A 338 2.66 19.28 -8.89
C ARG A 338 1.39 19.30 -9.74
N GLY A 339 0.67 18.19 -9.83
CA GLY A 339 -0.53 18.05 -10.66
C GLY A 339 -0.26 18.11 -12.16
N LEU A 340 0.97 17.81 -12.59
CA LEU A 340 1.35 17.63 -13.98
C LEU A 340 1.00 16.19 -14.44
N PRO A 341 0.61 16.01 -15.71
CA PRO A 341 0.30 14.69 -16.25
C PRO A 341 1.56 13.82 -16.31
N ASN A 342 1.36 12.52 -16.04
CA ASN A 342 2.35 11.50 -16.33
C ASN A 342 1.95 10.75 -17.59
N PHE A 343 2.95 10.36 -18.36
CA PHE A 343 2.75 9.70 -19.63
C PHE A 343 3.50 8.38 -19.67
N VAL A 344 3.03 7.48 -20.52
CA VAL A 344 3.77 6.27 -20.86
C VAL A 344 5.03 6.69 -21.60
N ALA A 345 6.15 6.08 -21.22
CA ALA A 345 7.47 6.36 -21.79
C ALA A 345 7.64 5.66 -23.14
N ASP A 346 6.76 5.95 -24.11
CA ASP A 346 6.73 5.32 -25.43
C ASP A 346 8.06 5.47 -26.19
N GLU A 347 8.79 6.56 -25.91
CA GLU A 347 10.15 6.82 -26.40
C GLU A 347 11.18 5.77 -25.96
N MET A 348 10.88 4.98 -24.92
CA MET A 348 11.72 3.89 -24.40
C MET A 348 11.37 2.52 -25.01
N LYS A 349 10.50 2.47 -26.02
CA LYS A 349 10.18 1.22 -26.73
C LYS A 349 11.45 0.63 -27.37
N GLY A 350 11.62 -0.69 -27.28
CA GLY A 350 12.85 -1.37 -27.69
C GLY A 350 13.96 -1.40 -26.64
N VAL A 351 13.80 -0.73 -25.49
CA VAL A 351 14.76 -0.82 -24.37
C VAL A 351 14.36 -1.97 -23.45
N TYR A 352 15.34 -2.77 -23.02
CA TYR A 352 15.10 -3.91 -22.14
C TYR A 352 14.90 -3.53 -20.68
N VAL A 353 14.07 -4.30 -19.98
CA VAL A 353 13.92 -4.19 -18.52
C VAL A 353 15.26 -4.48 -17.80
N PRO A 354 15.43 -4.06 -16.54
CA PRO A 354 16.60 -4.39 -15.74
C PRO A 354 16.78 -5.90 -15.60
N GLU A 355 18.03 -6.36 -15.64
CA GLU A 355 18.39 -7.76 -15.54
C GLU A 355 18.21 -8.31 -14.12
N SER A 356 18.36 -9.63 -14.00
CA SER A 356 18.22 -10.32 -12.73
C SER A 356 19.19 -9.80 -11.67
N LYS A 357 18.75 -9.83 -10.41
CA LYS A 357 19.57 -9.51 -9.24
C LYS A 357 20.86 -10.32 -9.23
N VAL A 358 20.77 -11.59 -9.61
CA VAL A 358 21.91 -12.51 -9.66
C VAL A 358 22.99 -11.96 -10.58
N LEU A 359 22.64 -11.53 -11.80
CA LEU A 359 23.58 -10.92 -12.74
C LEU A 359 24.14 -9.60 -12.22
N TRP A 360 23.29 -8.76 -11.64
CA TRP A 360 23.66 -7.45 -11.11
C TRP A 360 24.62 -7.48 -9.93
N GLU A 361 24.57 -8.52 -9.10
CA GLU A 361 25.40 -8.63 -7.88
C GLU A 361 26.69 -9.44 -8.09
N VAL A 362 26.94 -9.97 -9.30
CA VAL A 362 28.16 -10.76 -9.56
C VAL A 362 29.41 -9.90 -9.39
N THR A 363 30.39 -10.44 -8.66
CA THR A 363 31.66 -9.76 -8.35
C THR A 363 32.86 -10.29 -9.15
N ASP A 364 32.69 -11.35 -9.93
CA ASP A 364 33.75 -12.00 -10.69
C ASP A 364 33.38 -12.18 -12.16
N ARG A 365 34.31 -11.89 -13.08
CA ARG A 365 34.05 -11.92 -14.54
C ARG A 365 33.68 -13.31 -15.03
N GLU A 366 34.40 -14.35 -14.61
CA GLU A 366 34.17 -15.72 -15.08
C GLU A 366 32.82 -16.24 -14.59
N VAL A 367 32.41 -15.84 -13.38
CA VAL A 367 31.07 -16.12 -12.88
C VAL A 367 30.02 -15.36 -13.70
N TRP A 368 30.26 -14.08 -13.99
CA TRP A 368 29.32 -13.26 -14.74
C TRP A 368 29.11 -13.80 -16.16
N GLU A 369 30.18 -14.23 -16.85
CA GLU A 369 30.09 -14.82 -18.19
C GLU A 369 29.19 -16.08 -18.20
N LYS A 370 29.34 -16.96 -17.21
CA LYS A 370 28.52 -18.18 -17.08
C LYS A 370 27.07 -17.85 -16.78
N GLU A 371 26.83 -16.90 -15.87
CA GLU A 371 25.48 -16.47 -15.52
C GLU A 371 24.79 -15.75 -16.70
N TYR A 372 25.55 -15.00 -17.50
CA TYR A 372 25.02 -14.35 -18.69
C TYR A 372 24.69 -15.36 -19.79
N ASP A 373 25.52 -16.39 -19.98
CA ASP A 373 25.19 -17.50 -20.90
C ASP A 373 23.90 -18.21 -20.48
N ARG A 374 23.72 -18.44 -19.18
CA ARG A 374 22.47 -18.98 -18.63
C ARG A 374 21.29 -18.05 -18.87
N HIS A 375 21.50 -16.73 -18.73
CA HIS A 375 20.49 -15.73 -19.01
C HIS A 375 20.06 -15.74 -20.48
N LEU A 376 20.99 -15.89 -21.42
CA LEU A 376 20.66 -16.04 -22.86
C LEU A 376 19.81 -17.29 -23.11
N LEU A 377 20.15 -18.43 -22.50
CA LEU A 377 19.35 -19.67 -22.60
C LEU A 377 17.96 -19.53 -21.97
N GLU A 378 17.83 -18.74 -20.89
CA GLU A 378 16.53 -18.46 -20.27
C GLU A 378 15.66 -17.53 -21.11
N TRP A 379 16.22 -16.79 -22.07
CA TRP A 379 15.56 -15.78 -22.89
C TRP A 379 15.71 -16.04 -24.40
N GLU A 380 15.70 -17.31 -24.83
CA GLU A 380 15.76 -17.71 -26.25
C GLU A 380 14.66 -17.07 -27.13
N ASP A 381 13.54 -16.71 -26.52
CA ASP A 381 12.41 -15.99 -27.12
C ASP A 381 12.59 -14.46 -27.14
N GLY A 382 13.80 -13.97 -26.87
CA GLY A 382 14.17 -12.56 -26.88
C GLY A 382 13.96 -11.87 -25.53
N MET A 383 14.86 -10.93 -25.21
CA MET A 383 14.84 -10.17 -23.95
C MET A 383 13.54 -9.38 -23.78
N LEU A 384 13.07 -9.25 -22.53
CA LEU A 384 11.84 -8.53 -22.23
C LEU A 384 12.03 -7.02 -22.43
N GLU A 385 11.19 -6.41 -23.25
CA GLU A 385 11.19 -4.95 -23.40
C GLU A 385 10.39 -4.27 -22.29
N ILE A 386 10.79 -3.04 -21.92
CA ILE A 386 10.03 -2.20 -20.99
C ILE A 386 8.62 -1.90 -21.51
N SER A 387 8.45 -1.87 -22.84
CA SER A 387 7.17 -1.68 -23.51
C SER A 387 6.20 -2.84 -23.24
N GLU A 388 6.73 -4.03 -22.91
CA GLU A 388 5.93 -5.19 -22.56
C GLU A 388 5.18 -5.05 -21.24
N LEU A 389 5.66 -4.17 -20.36
CA LEU A 389 5.01 -3.87 -19.08
C LEU A 389 3.85 -2.87 -19.19
N TRP A 390 3.69 -2.20 -20.33
CA TRP A 390 2.62 -1.22 -20.50
C TRP A 390 1.28 -1.89 -20.81
N ARG A 391 0.18 -1.22 -20.45
CA ARG A 391 -1.16 -1.69 -20.80
C ARG A 391 -1.34 -1.65 -22.32
N SER A 392 -1.68 -2.79 -22.89
CA SER A 392 -1.95 -3.03 -24.30
C SER A 392 -3.05 -4.08 -24.42
N THR A 393 -3.56 -4.30 -25.64
CA THR A 393 -4.50 -5.39 -25.95
C THR A 393 -3.94 -6.78 -25.63
N GLU A 394 -2.61 -6.91 -25.58
CA GLU A 394 -1.89 -8.17 -25.35
C GLU A 394 -1.45 -8.37 -23.90
N THR A 395 -1.62 -7.37 -23.02
CA THR A 395 -1.20 -7.43 -21.61
C THR A 395 -1.91 -8.56 -20.82
N GLY A 396 -3.08 -9.01 -21.30
CA GLY A 396 -3.80 -10.16 -20.75
C GLY A 396 -3.46 -11.51 -21.39
N SER A 397 -2.63 -11.55 -22.44
CA SER A 397 -2.25 -12.80 -23.10
C SER A 397 -1.45 -13.69 -22.16
N THR A 398 -1.62 -15.00 -22.29
CA THR A 398 -0.88 -15.98 -21.48
C THR A 398 0.63 -15.88 -21.74
N GLU A 399 1.01 -15.70 -23.00
CA GLU A 399 2.41 -15.58 -23.44
C GLU A 399 3.12 -14.36 -22.84
N ARG A 400 2.49 -13.17 -22.89
CA ARG A 400 3.06 -11.96 -22.26
C ARG A 400 3.13 -12.07 -20.74
N ARG A 401 2.12 -12.69 -20.10
CA ARG A 401 2.14 -12.94 -18.65
C ARG A 401 3.25 -13.90 -18.23
N GLU A 402 3.52 -14.92 -19.03
CA GLU A 402 4.62 -15.87 -18.77
C GLU A 402 5.99 -15.22 -18.92
N ARG A 403 6.19 -14.38 -19.94
CA ARG A 403 7.41 -13.59 -20.13
C ARG A 403 7.64 -12.61 -18.96
N ILE A 404 6.63 -11.84 -18.58
CA ILE A 404 6.70 -10.95 -17.41
C ILE A 404 6.95 -11.75 -16.13
N GLY A 405 6.25 -12.86 -15.94
CA GLY A 405 6.43 -13.74 -14.78
C GLY A 405 7.85 -14.33 -14.70
N ARG A 406 8.44 -14.69 -15.85
CA ARG A 406 9.84 -15.17 -15.91
C ARG A 406 10.80 -14.10 -15.42
N TRP A 407 10.62 -12.86 -15.86
CA TRP A 407 11.41 -11.71 -15.42
C TRP A 407 11.23 -11.42 -13.93
N VAL A 408 9.99 -11.31 -13.43
CA VAL A 408 9.68 -11.02 -12.01
C VAL A 408 10.29 -12.06 -11.03
N ARG A 409 10.58 -13.29 -11.46
CA ARG A 409 11.26 -14.27 -10.59
C ARG A 409 12.72 -13.94 -10.31
N GLY A 410 13.40 -13.26 -11.23
CA GLY A 410 14.84 -13.03 -11.17
C GLY A 410 15.23 -11.65 -10.64
N VAL A 411 14.27 -10.75 -10.45
CA VAL A 411 14.53 -9.33 -10.21
C VAL A 411 14.83 -8.99 -8.75
N ASP A 412 15.51 -7.86 -8.56
CA ASP A 412 15.73 -7.22 -7.27
C ASP A 412 14.53 -6.34 -6.85
N GLU A 413 14.65 -5.71 -5.68
CA GLU A 413 13.66 -4.75 -5.16
C GLU A 413 13.32 -3.65 -6.20
N PHE A 414 14.23 -3.38 -7.14
CA PHE A 414 14.12 -2.39 -8.22
C PHE A 414 12.97 -2.64 -9.21
N ALA A 415 12.73 -3.89 -9.57
CA ALA A 415 11.73 -4.25 -10.56
C ALA A 415 10.29 -4.18 -10.06
N VAL A 416 10.09 -4.30 -8.75
CA VAL A 416 8.79 -4.09 -8.10
C VAL A 416 8.29 -2.65 -8.34
N TYR A 417 9.21 -1.70 -8.59
CA TYR A 417 8.88 -0.29 -8.81
C TYR A 417 8.35 0.04 -10.21
N ILE A 418 8.71 -0.75 -11.22
CA ILE A 418 8.29 -0.50 -12.61
C ILE A 418 6.98 -1.20 -12.98
N THR A 419 6.57 -2.17 -12.17
CA THR A 419 5.25 -2.82 -12.22
C THR A 419 4.26 -2.03 -11.35
N ASP A 420 3.10 -1.61 -11.90
CA ASP A 420 2.13 -0.67 -11.31
C ASP A 420 1.30 -1.24 -10.12
N HIS A 421 1.94 -1.92 -9.18
CA HIS A 421 1.25 -2.63 -8.09
C HIS A 421 1.69 -2.13 -6.71
N ALA A 422 0.74 -1.57 -5.97
CA ALA A 422 0.98 -0.66 -4.85
C ALA A 422 0.86 -1.26 -3.42
N PRO A 423 1.90 -1.13 -2.57
CA PRO A 423 1.90 -1.59 -1.16
C PRO A 423 1.02 -0.87 -0.12
N SER A 424 0.46 0.32 -0.34
CA SER A 424 -0.42 0.93 0.69
C SER A 424 -1.87 0.43 0.71
N VAL A 425 -2.27 -0.39 -0.27
CA VAL A 425 -3.41 -1.31 -0.09
C VAL A 425 -3.01 -2.42 0.90
N LEU A 426 -1.82 -3.00 0.78
CA LEU A 426 -1.35 -4.05 1.70
C LEU A 426 -1.29 -3.56 3.15
N GLN A 427 -0.95 -2.28 3.39
CA GLN A 427 -0.85 -1.74 4.75
C GLN A 427 -2.19 -1.61 5.49
N THR A 428 -3.33 -1.33 4.83
CA THR A 428 -4.67 -1.28 5.48
C THR A 428 -5.36 -2.64 5.59
N HIS A 429 -4.89 -3.61 4.81
CA HIS A 429 -5.38 -4.99 4.87
C HIS A 429 -4.55 -5.88 5.83
N SER A 430 -3.29 -5.54 6.13
CA SER A 430 -2.44 -6.31 7.06
C SER A 430 -2.84 -6.20 8.55
N TRP A 431 -3.62 -5.19 8.95
CA TRP A 431 -4.16 -5.06 10.32
C TRP A 431 -5.35 -6.01 10.58
N ARG A 432 -5.99 -6.52 9.52
CA ARG A 432 -7.17 -7.36 9.63
C ARG A 432 -6.78 -8.75 10.13
N THR A 433 -7.47 -9.21 11.16
CA THR A 433 -7.29 -10.53 11.76
C THR A 433 -8.61 -11.27 11.72
N ALA A 434 -8.59 -12.59 11.95
CA ALA A 434 -9.84 -13.32 12.15
C ALA A 434 -10.63 -12.75 13.35
N SER A 435 -9.95 -12.27 14.39
CA SER A 435 -10.58 -11.73 15.60
C SER A 435 -11.27 -10.37 15.40
N ASN A 436 -10.80 -9.51 14.49
CA ASN A 436 -11.42 -8.20 14.26
C ASN A 436 -12.29 -8.14 12.98
N SER A 437 -12.11 -9.09 12.06
CA SER A 437 -12.76 -9.09 10.74
C SER A 437 -13.67 -10.28 10.49
N ALA A 438 -13.45 -11.39 11.19
CA ALA A 438 -14.22 -12.62 11.04
C ALA A 438 -14.73 -13.17 12.39
N ALA A 439 -14.81 -12.33 13.43
CA ALA A 439 -15.19 -12.74 14.79
C ALA A 439 -16.54 -13.47 14.83
N TYR A 440 -17.47 -13.05 13.98
CA TYR A 440 -18.79 -13.65 13.84
C TYR A 440 -18.74 -15.11 13.32
N LEU A 441 -17.69 -15.46 12.58
CA LEU A 441 -17.45 -16.78 11.99
C LEU A 441 -16.59 -17.69 12.90
N VAL A 442 -15.63 -17.12 13.64
CA VAL A 442 -14.66 -17.86 14.47
C VAL A 442 -15.26 -18.99 15.33
N PRO A 443 -16.40 -18.79 16.04
CA PRO A 443 -17.00 -19.85 16.87
C PRO A 443 -17.44 -21.11 16.11
N TYR A 444 -17.56 -21.02 14.79
CA TYR A 444 -18.03 -22.11 13.92
C TYR A 444 -16.89 -22.83 13.20
N ILE A 445 -15.65 -22.31 13.30
CA ILE A 445 -14.46 -22.91 12.69
C ILE A 445 -14.01 -24.11 13.53
N LYS A 446 -13.85 -25.28 12.89
CA LYS A 446 -13.34 -26.50 13.52
C LYS A 446 -11.95 -26.85 12.98
N PRO A 447 -11.06 -27.49 13.77
CA PRO A 447 -9.67 -27.72 13.40
C PRO A 447 -9.41 -28.43 12.06
N SER A 448 -10.36 -29.23 11.57
CA SER A 448 -10.23 -30.05 10.35
C SER A 448 -10.93 -29.48 9.11
N MET A 449 -11.51 -28.27 9.19
CA MET A 449 -12.30 -27.69 8.11
C MET A 449 -11.45 -27.21 6.92
N LYS A 450 -12.04 -27.29 5.73
CA LYS A 450 -11.54 -26.64 4.51
C LYS A 450 -12.20 -25.27 4.35
N ILE A 451 -11.39 -24.21 4.30
CA ILE A 451 -11.86 -22.83 4.19
C ILE A 451 -11.42 -22.25 2.85
N LEU A 452 -12.35 -21.68 2.08
CA LEU A 452 -12.07 -20.80 0.96
C LEU A 452 -12.19 -19.35 1.42
N ASP A 453 -11.12 -18.57 1.32
CA ASP A 453 -11.10 -17.14 1.62
C ASP A 453 -10.96 -16.34 0.32
N ILE A 454 -11.97 -15.54 -0.01
CA ILE A 454 -12.07 -14.84 -1.30
C ILE A 454 -11.74 -13.36 -1.12
N GLY A 455 -10.82 -12.86 -1.96
CA GLY A 455 -10.25 -11.51 -1.85
C GLY A 455 -9.29 -11.42 -0.67
N CYS A 456 -8.34 -12.37 -0.59
CA CYS A 456 -7.48 -12.53 0.57
C CYS A 456 -6.47 -11.37 0.75
N GLY A 457 -6.22 -10.56 -0.28
CA GLY A 457 -5.23 -9.50 -0.26
C GLY A 457 -3.88 -10.00 0.28
N PRO A 458 -3.26 -9.32 1.28
CA PRO A 458 -1.99 -9.73 1.88
C PRO A 458 -2.06 -11.00 2.75
N GLY A 459 -3.21 -11.68 2.84
CA GLY A 459 -3.36 -12.97 3.52
C GLY A 459 -3.45 -12.93 5.04
N SER A 460 -3.60 -11.75 5.65
CA SER A 460 -3.63 -11.57 7.12
C SER A 460 -4.75 -12.37 7.81
N ILE A 461 -5.99 -12.28 7.30
CA ILE A 461 -7.12 -13.09 7.80
C ILE A 461 -6.90 -14.58 7.48
N SER A 462 -6.43 -14.90 6.27
CA SER A 462 -6.23 -16.27 5.81
C SER A 462 -5.21 -17.03 6.67
N ILE A 463 -4.18 -16.35 7.15
CA ILE A 463 -3.18 -16.88 8.09
C ILE A 463 -3.80 -17.22 9.45
N ASP A 464 -4.68 -16.36 9.97
CA ASP A 464 -5.39 -16.68 11.21
C ASP A 464 -6.35 -17.84 11.01
N PHE A 465 -7.03 -17.93 9.86
CA PHE A 465 -7.82 -19.11 9.53
C PHE A 465 -6.96 -20.37 9.50
N ALA A 466 -5.77 -20.33 8.89
CA ALA A 466 -4.86 -21.47 8.84
C ALA A 466 -4.42 -21.92 10.23
N ARG A 467 -4.19 -20.99 11.16
CA ARG A 467 -3.91 -21.29 12.57
C ARG A 467 -5.11 -21.94 13.29
N LEU A 468 -6.33 -21.54 12.93
CA LEU A 468 -7.57 -22.08 13.52
C LEU A 468 -7.93 -23.47 12.96
N VAL A 469 -7.39 -23.85 11.79
CA VAL A 469 -7.61 -25.16 11.15
C VAL A 469 -6.34 -26.00 10.98
N PRO A 470 -5.61 -26.34 12.07
CA PRO A 470 -4.31 -27.02 11.97
C PRO A 470 -4.37 -28.44 11.36
N GLN A 471 -5.56 -29.06 11.32
CA GLN A 471 -5.81 -30.37 10.68
C GLN A 471 -6.58 -30.22 9.36
N GLY A 472 -6.95 -28.99 9.01
CA GLY A 472 -7.71 -28.62 7.82
C GLY A 472 -6.82 -27.96 6.79
N HIS A 473 -7.43 -27.13 5.95
CA HIS A 473 -6.70 -26.43 4.88
C HIS A 473 -7.39 -25.13 4.50
N VAL A 474 -6.62 -24.09 4.25
CA VAL A 474 -7.11 -22.80 3.75
C VAL A 474 -6.68 -22.63 2.29
N THR A 475 -7.65 -22.42 1.41
CA THR A 475 -7.38 -21.93 0.05
C THR A 475 -7.77 -20.46 0.01
N ALA A 476 -6.82 -19.58 -0.27
CA ALA A 476 -7.07 -18.15 -0.35
C ALA A 476 -6.92 -17.68 -1.80
N ILE A 477 -7.90 -16.93 -2.30
CA ILE A 477 -7.89 -16.42 -3.68
C ILE A 477 -7.94 -14.90 -3.75
N GLU A 478 -7.32 -14.35 -4.78
CA GLU A 478 -7.36 -12.93 -5.11
C GLU A 478 -7.51 -12.75 -6.63
N TYR A 479 -8.20 -11.70 -7.09
CA TYR A 479 -8.43 -11.50 -8.54
C TYR A 479 -7.17 -11.02 -9.28
N VAL A 480 -6.20 -10.49 -8.54
CA VAL A 480 -4.87 -10.05 -9.02
C VAL A 480 -3.76 -10.82 -8.30
N ALA A 481 -2.63 -11.01 -8.99
CA ALA A 481 -1.50 -11.77 -8.46
C ALA A 481 -0.69 -11.02 -7.41
N ASP A 482 -0.61 -9.69 -7.53
CA ASP A 482 0.33 -8.83 -6.79
C ASP A 482 0.35 -9.03 -5.27
N PRO A 483 -0.79 -9.09 -4.56
CA PRO A 483 -0.76 -9.21 -3.10
C PRO A 483 -0.43 -10.64 -2.63
N LEU A 484 -0.45 -11.64 -3.52
CA LEU A 484 -0.26 -13.05 -3.16
C LEU A 484 1.17 -13.37 -2.76
N ASP A 485 2.17 -12.67 -3.30
CA ASP A 485 3.57 -12.91 -2.90
C ASP A 485 3.81 -12.48 -1.47
N ALA A 486 3.30 -11.31 -1.07
CA ALA A 486 3.30 -10.87 0.32
C ALA A 486 2.57 -11.85 1.24
N ALA A 487 1.43 -12.38 0.78
CA ALA A 487 0.65 -13.38 1.52
C ALA A 487 1.42 -14.70 1.72
N ARG A 488 2.09 -15.19 0.68
CA ARG A 488 2.96 -16.38 0.73
C ARG A 488 4.14 -16.17 1.67
N SER A 489 4.83 -15.03 1.57
CA SER A 489 5.93 -14.70 2.48
C SER A 489 5.46 -14.63 3.93
N LEU A 490 4.28 -14.05 4.18
CA LEU A 490 3.72 -13.94 5.53
C LEU A 490 3.33 -15.31 6.09
N ALA A 491 2.76 -16.20 5.28
CA ALA A 491 2.47 -17.58 5.69
C ALA A 491 3.75 -18.37 5.99
N SER A 492 4.78 -18.24 5.13
CA SER A 492 6.08 -18.87 5.32
C SER A 492 6.79 -18.37 6.59
N ALA A 493 6.73 -17.08 6.88
CA ALA A 493 7.31 -16.48 8.08
C ALA A 493 6.67 -17.02 9.37
N HIS A 494 5.42 -17.48 9.30
CA HIS A 494 4.71 -18.10 10.40
C HIS A 494 4.77 -19.63 10.40
N GLY A 495 5.54 -20.24 9.48
CA GLY A 495 5.72 -21.70 9.39
C GLY A 495 4.45 -22.46 9.01
N LEU A 496 3.48 -21.80 8.36
CA LEU A 496 2.21 -22.41 7.99
C LEU A 496 2.36 -23.23 6.70
N THR A 497 1.88 -24.47 6.73
CA THR A 497 1.92 -25.41 5.60
C THR A 497 0.55 -25.85 5.12
N ASN A 498 -0.51 -25.46 5.84
CA ASN A 498 -1.91 -25.80 5.57
C ASN A 498 -2.67 -24.66 4.87
N ILE A 499 -1.98 -23.85 4.06
CA ILE A 499 -2.56 -22.74 3.31
C ILE A 499 -1.94 -22.61 1.91
N ASP A 500 -2.79 -22.41 0.90
CA ASP A 500 -2.40 -22.13 -0.49
C ASP A 500 -3.01 -20.83 -1.00
N PHE A 501 -2.25 -20.08 -1.83
CA PHE A 501 -2.65 -18.80 -2.41
C PHE A 501 -2.70 -18.86 -3.93
N ARG A 502 -3.84 -18.49 -4.53
CA ARG A 502 -4.06 -18.58 -5.99
C ARG A 502 -4.78 -17.35 -6.55
N VAL A 503 -4.56 -17.07 -7.83
CA VAL A 503 -5.38 -16.08 -8.55
C VAL A 503 -6.73 -16.71 -8.85
N GLY A 504 -7.84 -15.99 -8.64
CA GLY A 504 -9.19 -16.50 -8.92
C GLY A 504 -10.23 -15.40 -9.02
N ASP A 505 -11.21 -15.60 -9.91
CA ASP A 505 -12.37 -14.72 -10.07
C ASP A 505 -13.56 -15.26 -9.26
N ILE A 506 -14.08 -14.43 -8.34
CA ILE A 506 -15.25 -14.75 -7.53
C ILE A 506 -16.51 -15.06 -8.36
N HIS A 507 -16.62 -14.57 -9.59
CA HIS A 507 -17.77 -14.82 -10.47
C HIS A 507 -17.68 -16.17 -11.22
N SER A 508 -16.54 -16.86 -11.13
CA SER A 508 -16.27 -18.14 -11.79
C SER A 508 -15.19 -18.91 -11.04
N LEU A 509 -15.57 -19.49 -9.90
CA LEU A 509 -14.64 -20.18 -9.01
C LEU A 509 -14.24 -21.53 -9.62
N ASP A 510 -12.95 -21.71 -9.90
CA ASP A 510 -12.39 -22.96 -10.46
C ASP A 510 -12.22 -24.04 -9.40
N PHE A 511 -13.33 -24.38 -8.73
CA PHE A 511 -13.42 -25.43 -7.73
C PHE A 511 -14.68 -26.27 -7.99
N PRO A 512 -14.64 -27.57 -7.71
CA PRO A 512 -15.84 -28.41 -7.76
C PRO A 512 -16.92 -27.91 -6.80
N ASP A 513 -18.15 -28.26 -7.11
CA ASP A 513 -19.29 -28.11 -6.21
C ASP A 513 -19.00 -28.83 -4.88
N ASP A 514 -19.56 -28.32 -3.78
CA ASP A 514 -19.52 -29.00 -2.48
C ASP A 514 -18.10 -29.31 -1.94
N THR A 515 -17.15 -28.42 -2.18
CA THR A 515 -15.74 -28.62 -1.81
C THR A 515 -15.41 -28.14 -0.40
N PHE A 516 -15.86 -26.95 -0.03
CA PHE A 516 -15.41 -26.24 1.17
C PHE A 516 -16.41 -26.30 2.32
N ASP A 517 -15.91 -26.49 3.55
CA ASP A 517 -16.72 -26.41 4.76
C ASP A 517 -17.12 -24.95 5.05
N ILE A 518 -16.25 -23.99 4.74
CA ILE A 518 -16.49 -22.57 4.90
C ILE A 518 -16.05 -21.82 3.65
N VAL A 519 -16.89 -20.90 3.16
CA VAL A 519 -16.55 -19.94 2.11
C VAL A 519 -16.74 -18.53 2.67
N HIS A 520 -15.64 -17.78 2.77
CA HIS A 520 -15.59 -16.47 3.40
C HIS A 520 -15.28 -15.37 2.37
N VAL A 521 -15.95 -14.23 2.51
CA VAL A 521 -15.66 -13.01 1.77
C VAL A 521 -15.76 -11.79 2.69
N HIS A 522 -14.83 -10.85 2.58
CA HIS A 522 -14.83 -9.65 3.41
C HIS A 522 -14.37 -8.41 2.63
N GLN A 523 -15.29 -7.45 2.47
CA GLN A 523 -15.05 -6.19 1.74
C GLN A 523 -14.62 -6.37 0.27
N VAL A 524 -15.25 -7.32 -0.42
CA VAL A 524 -15.02 -7.61 -1.86
C VAL A 524 -16.28 -7.33 -2.66
N LEU A 525 -17.46 -7.66 -2.13
CA LEU A 525 -18.74 -7.51 -2.84
C LEU A 525 -19.04 -6.04 -3.18
N GLN A 526 -18.41 -5.11 -2.45
CA GLN A 526 -18.47 -3.67 -2.66
C GLN A 526 -17.75 -3.18 -3.93
N HIS A 527 -16.84 -4.00 -4.47
CA HIS A 527 -15.96 -3.66 -5.59
C HIS A 527 -16.35 -4.34 -6.91
N ILE A 528 -17.37 -5.21 -6.89
CA ILE A 528 -17.77 -6.01 -8.04
C ILE A 528 -19.16 -5.59 -8.56
N ALA A 529 -19.39 -5.79 -9.85
CA ALA A 529 -20.63 -5.38 -10.51
C ALA A 529 -21.81 -6.32 -10.22
N ASP A 530 -21.56 -7.62 -10.03
CA ASP A 530 -22.60 -8.63 -9.83
C ASP A 530 -22.39 -9.44 -8.53
N PRO A 531 -22.73 -8.86 -7.36
CA PRO A 531 -22.59 -9.52 -6.07
C PRO A 531 -23.50 -10.75 -5.94
N VAL A 532 -24.60 -10.83 -6.70
CA VAL A 532 -25.53 -11.96 -6.66
C VAL A 532 -24.90 -13.18 -7.33
N ARG A 533 -24.26 -13.01 -8.49
CA ARG A 533 -23.51 -14.09 -9.15
C ARG A 533 -22.34 -14.57 -8.29
N ALA A 534 -21.60 -13.66 -7.67
CA ALA A 534 -20.52 -14.00 -6.74
C ALA A 534 -21.04 -14.88 -5.57
N LEU A 535 -22.12 -14.46 -4.92
CA LEU A 535 -22.74 -15.24 -3.84
C LEU A 535 -23.25 -16.61 -4.33
N ARG A 536 -23.75 -16.71 -5.56
CA ARG A 536 -24.17 -17.98 -6.17
C ARG A 536 -23.01 -18.95 -6.33
N GLU A 537 -21.85 -18.46 -6.80
CA GLU A 537 -20.62 -19.26 -6.90
C GLU A 537 -20.10 -19.68 -5.51
N MET A 538 -20.11 -18.77 -4.54
CA MET A 538 -19.75 -19.09 -3.16
C MET A 538 -20.62 -20.22 -2.58
N ARG A 539 -21.94 -20.16 -2.84
CA ARG A 539 -22.88 -21.22 -2.41
C ARG A 539 -22.65 -22.53 -3.16
N ARG A 540 -22.27 -22.49 -4.44
CA ARG A 540 -22.00 -23.69 -5.24
C ARG A 540 -20.85 -24.50 -4.65
N VAL A 541 -19.73 -23.84 -4.34
CA VAL A 541 -18.51 -24.49 -3.83
C VAL A 541 -18.56 -24.82 -2.34
N ALA A 542 -19.47 -24.22 -1.57
CA ALA A 542 -19.74 -24.61 -0.18
C ALA A 542 -20.45 -25.99 -0.14
N LYS A 543 -20.07 -26.86 0.80
CA LYS A 543 -20.67 -28.20 0.99
C LYS A 543 -22.18 -28.15 1.20
N SER A 544 -22.91 -29.00 0.49
CA SER A 544 -24.36 -29.18 0.62
C SER A 544 -24.82 -29.69 1.99
N ASP A 545 -23.95 -30.37 2.75
CA ASP A 545 -24.25 -30.83 4.11
C ASP A 545 -23.41 -30.06 5.13
N GLY A 546 -24.00 -28.98 5.67
CA GLY A 546 -23.40 -28.22 6.77
C GLY A 546 -22.34 -27.21 6.37
N GLY A 547 -22.17 -26.92 5.08
CA GLY A 547 -21.27 -25.87 4.60
C GLY A 547 -21.73 -24.47 5.00
N ILE A 548 -20.79 -23.59 5.30
CA ILE A 548 -21.06 -22.23 5.76
C ILE A 548 -20.60 -21.23 4.70
N VAL A 549 -21.46 -20.30 4.33
CA VAL A 549 -21.08 -19.10 3.57
C VAL A 549 -21.12 -17.90 4.50
N ALA A 550 -20.01 -17.18 4.59
CA ALA A 550 -19.81 -16.04 5.47
C ALA A 550 -19.44 -14.81 4.64
N ALA A 551 -20.18 -13.72 4.84
CA ALA A 551 -19.88 -12.45 4.17
C ALA A 551 -19.97 -11.27 5.14
N ARG A 552 -18.99 -10.37 5.07
CA ARG A 552 -18.96 -9.13 5.84
C ARG A 552 -18.62 -7.94 4.95
N GLU A 553 -19.43 -6.89 5.03
CA GLU A 553 -19.35 -5.75 4.12
C GLU A 553 -19.64 -4.44 4.86
N SER A 554 -19.07 -3.33 4.37
CA SER A 554 -19.27 -2.00 4.96
C SER A 554 -20.73 -1.55 4.86
N ALA A 555 -21.33 -1.12 5.98
CA ALA A 555 -22.76 -0.77 6.05
C ALA A 555 -23.03 0.71 6.37
N SER A 556 -22.29 1.29 7.32
CA SER A 556 -22.49 2.69 7.72
C SER A 556 -21.26 3.24 8.43
N MET A 557 -21.08 4.56 8.39
CA MET A 557 -19.98 5.24 9.07
C MET A 557 -20.53 6.33 9.99
N THR A 558 -19.85 6.56 11.10
CA THR A 558 -20.19 7.60 12.09
C THR A 558 -18.92 8.06 12.78
N TRP A 559 -18.87 9.30 13.26
CA TRP A 559 -17.68 9.85 13.91
C TRP A 559 -18.03 10.94 14.91
N TYR A 560 -17.06 11.28 15.75
CA TYR A 560 -17.09 12.44 16.65
C TYR A 560 -15.70 13.08 16.68
N PRO A 561 -15.60 14.41 16.88
CA PRO A 561 -16.71 15.38 16.78
C PRO A 561 -17.23 15.48 15.35
N ASP A 562 -18.33 16.22 15.16
CA ASP A 562 -18.80 16.53 13.82
C ASP A 562 -17.69 17.26 13.05
N ASN A 563 -17.22 16.64 11.98
CA ASN A 563 -16.13 17.13 11.14
C ASN A 563 -16.62 17.30 9.69
N ALA A 564 -16.60 18.54 9.20
CA ALA A 564 -17.09 18.87 7.86
C ALA A 564 -16.25 18.21 6.74
N GLY A 565 -14.95 18.01 6.96
CA GLY A 565 -14.10 17.31 6.01
C GLY A 565 -14.45 15.83 5.91
N ILE A 566 -14.62 15.13 7.05
CA ILE A 566 -15.06 13.72 7.04
C ILE A 566 -16.48 13.58 6.45
N ALA A 567 -17.37 14.54 6.71
CA ALA A 567 -18.69 14.58 6.08
C ALA A 567 -18.60 14.73 4.56
N GLY A 568 -17.77 15.67 4.09
CA GLY A 568 -17.52 15.89 2.66
C GLY A 568 -16.89 14.67 1.99
N TRP A 569 -15.97 13.98 2.67
CA TRP A 569 -15.38 12.73 2.20
C TRP A 569 -16.45 11.67 1.90
N LYS A 570 -17.37 11.47 2.85
CA LYS A 570 -18.46 10.51 2.71
C LYS A 570 -19.35 10.88 1.51
N GLU A 571 -19.68 12.15 1.36
CA GLU A 571 -20.53 12.63 0.26
C GLU A 571 -19.89 12.44 -1.12
N VAL A 572 -18.60 12.77 -1.27
CA VAL A 572 -17.86 12.55 -2.52
C VAL A 572 -17.81 11.06 -2.84
N THR A 573 -17.48 10.22 -1.85
CA THR A 573 -17.41 8.77 -2.03
C THR A 573 -18.77 8.18 -2.44
N ASP A 574 -19.86 8.59 -1.78
CA ASP A 574 -21.21 8.14 -2.11
C ASP A 574 -21.63 8.54 -3.53
N ARG A 575 -21.28 9.76 -3.98
CA ARG A 575 -21.54 10.23 -5.35
C ARG A 575 -20.79 9.38 -6.39
N MET A 576 -19.50 9.16 -6.16
CA MET A 576 -18.66 8.36 -7.06
C MET A 576 -19.14 6.92 -7.16
N CYS A 577 -19.44 6.26 -6.03
CA CYS A 577 -19.94 4.89 -6.03
C CYS A 577 -21.26 4.76 -6.80
N LYS A 578 -22.21 5.69 -6.59
CA LYS A 578 -23.50 5.69 -7.30
C LYS A 578 -23.33 5.88 -8.81
N ALA A 579 -22.47 6.81 -9.23
CA ALA A 579 -22.22 7.08 -10.64
C ALA A 579 -21.63 5.87 -11.38
N LYS A 580 -20.82 5.06 -10.68
CA LYS A 580 -20.20 3.84 -11.23
C LYS A 580 -21.09 2.59 -11.12
N GLY A 581 -22.35 2.75 -10.69
CA GLY A 581 -23.28 1.64 -10.51
C GLY A 581 -22.92 0.71 -9.33
N SER A 582 -21.98 1.11 -8.48
CA SER A 582 -21.57 0.36 -7.28
C SER A 582 -22.43 0.77 -6.08
N ASN A 583 -22.62 -0.15 -5.13
CA ASN A 583 -23.34 0.16 -3.90
C ASN A 583 -22.35 0.72 -2.85
N PRO A 584 -22.51 1.95 -2.35
CA PRO A 584 -21.61 2.51 -1.35
C PRO A 584 -21.71 1.82 0.01
N HIS A 585 -22.82 1.13 0.28
CA HIS A 585 -23.12 0.52 1.59
C HIS A 585 -23.60 -0.93 1.43
N PRO A 586 -22.77 -1.80 0.82
CA PRO A 586 -23.08 -3.20 0.52
C PRO A 586 -23.56 -3.99 1.75
N GLY A 587 -23.02 -3.74 2.94
CA GLY A 587 -23.38 -4.42 4.18
C GLY A 587 -24.85 -4.25 4.57
N ARG A 588 -25.54 -3.23 4.05
CA ARG A 588 -26.98 -3.07 4.24
C ARG A 588 -27.81 -4.04 3.40
N TYR A 589 -27.25 -4.53 2.30
CA TYR A 589 -27.95 -5.31 1.26
C TYR A 589 -27.43 -6.72 1.08
N ILE A 590 -26.30 -7.11 1.70
CA ILE A 590 -25.71 -8.45 1.53
C ILE A 590 -26.69 -9.61 1.73
N HIS A 591 -27.64 -9.50 2.66
CA HIS A 591 -28.63 -10.55 2.91
C HIS A 591 -29.69 -10.62 1.80
N VAL A 592 -30.02 -9.49 1.17
CA VAL A 592 -30.94 -9.42 0.03
C VAL A 592 -30.27 -10.07 -1.18
N TRP A 593 -29.02 -9.72 -1.46
CA TRP A 593 -28.23 -10.34 -2.53
C TRP A 593 -28.06 -11.84 -2.32
N ALA A 594 -27.90 -12.29 -1.07
CA ALA A 594 -27.86 -13.71 -0.75
C ALA A 594 -29.19 -14.40 -1.07
N GLU A 595 -30.33 -13.81 -0.67
CA GLU A 595 -31.66 -14.35 -1.00
C GLU A 595 -31.87 -14.43 -2.54
N GLU A 596 -31.47 -13.40 -3.29
CA GLU A 596 -31.48 -13.39 -4.78
C GLU A 596 -30.53 -14.44 -5.39
N ALA A 597 -29.42 -14.75 -4.72
CA ALA A 597 -28.48 -15.80 -5.10
C ALA A 597 -29.00 -17.22 -4.79
N GLY A 598 -30.20 -17.34 -4.21
CA GLY A 598 -30.85 -18.62 -3.89
C GLY A 598 -30.56 -19.14 -2.48
N PHE A 599 -30.11 -18.27 -1.57
CA PHE A 599 -29.93 -18.62 -0.17
C PHE A 599 -31.30 -18.61 0.51
N GLN A 600 -31.61 -19.67 1.26
CA GLN A 600 -32.85 -19.74 2.01
C GLN A 600 -32.80 -18.77 3.20
N GLY A 601 -33.63 -17.71 3.18
CA GLY A 601 -33.61 -16.66 4.19
C GLY A 601 -33.73 -17.15 5.64
N THR A 602 -34.44 -18.25 5.89
CA THR A 602 -34.56 -18.88 7.23
C THR A 602 -33.25 -19.46 7.77
N ARG A 603 -32.27 -19.71 6.88
CA ARG A 603 -30.95 -20.23 7.21
C ARG A 603 -29.87 -19.14 7.18
N ILE A 604 -30.24 -17.88 6.96
CA ILE A 604 -29.32 -16.74 7.03
C ILE A 604 -29.40 -16.12 8.42
N LYS A 605 -28.32 -16.24 9.20
CA LYS A 605 -28.12 -15.44 10.40
C LYS A 605 -27.53 -14.10 9.97
N LYS A 606 -28.25 -13.02 10.31
CA LYS A 606 -27.83 -11.64 10.07
C LYS A 606 -27.20 -11.10 11.37
N SER A 607 -26.00 -10.55 11.30
CA SER A 607 -25.34 -9.86 12.41
C SER A 607 -24.72 -8.55 11.94
N ALA A 608 -24.13 -7.83 12.88
CA ALA A 608 -23.36 -6.63 12.58
C ALA A 608 -22.15 -6.57 13.50
N GLY A 609 -21.04 -6.10 12.94
CA GLY A 609 -19.80 -5.82 13.65
C GLY A 609 -19.38 -4.39 13.41
N ALA A 610 -18.51 -3.86 14.27
CA ALA A 610 -18.00 -2.51 14.10
C ALA A 610 -16.48 -2.47 14.26
N TRP A 611 -15.83 -1.61 13.48
CA TRP A 611 -14.51 -1.09 13.81
C TRP A 611 -14.67 0.28 14.42
N CYS A 612 -13.83 0.59 15.40
CA CYS A 612 -13.77 1.89 16.05
C CYS A 612 -12.31 2.31 16.13
N PHE A 613 -11.95 3.40 15.46
CA PHE A 613 -10.62 3.99 15.51
C PHE A 613 -10.67 5.15 16.50
N SER A 614 -10.06 4.98 17.67
CA SER A 614 -10.21 5.93 18.78
C SER A 614 -8.93 6.21 19.55
N SER A 615 -8.00 5.24 19.62
CA SER A 615 -6.67 5.47 20.19
C SER A 615 -5.82 6.39 19.30
N PRO A 616 -4.82 7.09 19.87
CA PRO A 616 -3.89 7.92 19.08
C PRO A 616 -3.27 7.18 17.89
N GLU A 617 -2.90 5.91 18.07
CA GLU A 617 -2.30 5.06 17.05
C GLU A 617 -3.30 4.71 15.95
N GLU A 618 -4.52 4.30 16.32
CA GLU A 618 -5.60 3.99 15.36
C GLU A 618 -6.03 5.22 14.58
N ARG A 619 -6.13 6.37 15.23
CA ARG A 619 -6.46 7.65 14.57
C ARG A 619 -5.37 8.05 13.60
N LYS A 620 -4.11 8.01 14.01
CA LYS A 620 -2.96 8.29 13.15
C LYS A 620 -2.91 7.35 11.96
N TYR A 621 -3.17 6.07 12.19
CA TYR A 621 -3.17 5.04 11.15
C TYR A 621 -4.30 5.24 10.14
N TRP A 622 -5.57 5.25 10.60
CA TRP A 622 -6.72 5.36 9.72
C TRP A 622 -6.88 6.77 9.15
N GLY A 623 -6.85 7.78 10.02
CA GLY A 623 -6.98 9.19 9.66
C GLY A 623 -5.83 9.68 8.78
N GLY A 624 -4.59 9.31 9.10
CA GLY A 624 -3.44 9.64 8.25
C GLY A 624 -3.51 9.00 6.87
N SER A 625 -4.01 7.75 6.77
CA SER A 625 -4.25 7.10 5.48
C SER A 625 -5.32 7.83 4.66
N MET A 626 -6.42 8.24 5.29
CA MET A 626 -7.50 8.97 4.62
C MET A 626 -7.09 10.38 4.22
N GLU A 627 -6.34 11.10 5.07
CA GLU A 627 -5.74 12.39 4.72
C GLU A 627 -4.88 12.28 3.45
N ALA A 628 -3.95 11.32 3.42
CA ALA A 628 -3.08 11.10 2.26
C ALA A 628 -3.89 10.79 0.99
N ARG A 629 -4.95 9.98 1.13
CA ARG A 629 -5.88 9.66 0.03
C ARG A 629 -6.60 10.89 -0.52
N MET A 630 -6.78 11.96 0.23
CA MET A 630 -7.49 13.14 -0.30
C MET A 630 -6.56 14.09 -1.04
N ARG A 631 -5.29 14.15 -0.62
CA ARG A 631 -4.29 15.10 -1.15
C ARG A 631 -3.71 14.66 -2.46
N SER A 632 -3.39 13.39 -2.58
CA SER A 632 -2.70 12.88 -3.75
C SER A 632 -3.17 11.47 -3.96
N SER A 633 -4.49 11.31 -4.33
CA SER A 633 -5.45 10.26 -4.83
C SER A 633 -5.55 9.84 -6.31
N GLY A 634 -5.60 8.56 -6.66
CA GLY A 634 -6.32 8.11 -7.87
C GLY A 634 -7.81 8.41 -7.73
N PHE A 635 -8.34 8.26 -6.51
CA PHE A 635 -9.68 8.72 -6.14
C PHE A 635 -9.79 10.26 -6.19
N SER A 636 -8.78 11.03 -5.76
CA SER A 636 -8.82 12.50 -5.76
C SER A 636 -8.70 13.07 -7.18
N LYS A 637 -7.84 12.49 -8.03
CA LYS A 637 -7.76 12.81 -9.47
C LYS A 637 -9.08 12.50 -10.17
N MET A 638 -9.60 11.29 -10.01
CA MET A 638 -10.88 10.86 -10.58
C MET A 638 -12.06 11.69 -10.08
N ALA A 639 -12.09 12.06 -8.79
CA ALA A 639 -13.12 12.93 -8.24
C ALA A 639 -13.10 14.30 -8.92
N VAL A 640 -11.93 14.84 -9.26
CA VAL A 640 -11.80 16.14 -9.94
C VAL A 640 -12.08 16.03 -11.44
N GLU A 641 -11.50 15.05 -12.12
CA GLU A 641 -11.60 14.88 -13.58
C GLU A 641 -13.03 14.51 -14.03
N GLU A 642 -13.71 13.64 -13.29
CA GLU A 642 -15.10 13.26 -13.57
C GLU A 642 -16.12 14.23 -12.93
N GLY A 643 -15.66 15.31 -12.29
CA GLY A 643 -16.52 16.39 -11.77
C GLY A 643 -17.29 16.08 -10.49
N TYR A 644 -16.86 15.10 -9.69
CA TYR A 644 -17.47 14.76 -8.40
C TYR A 644 -17.00 15.63 -7.23
N ALA A 645 -15.81 16.24 -7.29
CA ALA A 645 -15.29 17.14 -6.27
C ALA A 645 -14.31 18.18 -6.86
N THR A 646 -14.16 19.33 -6.23
CA THR A 646 -13.09 20.28 -6.57
C THR A 646 -11.80 19.97 -5.80
N LYS A 647 -10.65 20.48 -6.28
CA LYS A 647 -9.38 20.38 -5.53
C LYS A 647 -9.48 21.04 -4.14
N GLU A 648 -10.23 22.14 -4.04
CA GLU A 648 -10.46 22.88 -2.79
C GLU A 648 -11.32 22.09 -1.80
N GLU A 649 -12.34 21.38 -2.31
CA GLU A 649 -13.15 20.46 -1.51
C GLU A 649 -12.31 19.30 -0.98
N LEU A 650 -11.46 18.68 -1.82
CA LEU A 650 -10.59 17.58 -1.40
C LEU A 650 -9.53 18.02 -0.37
N GLU A 651 -9.01 19.23 -0.52
CA GLU A 651 -8.10 19.83 0.47
C GLU A 651 -8.79 20.05 1.82
N THR A 652 -10.04 20.54 1.79
CA THR A 652 -10.89 20.69 2.99
C THR A 652 -11.13 19.34 3.66
N ILE A 653 -11.39 18.30 2.86
CA ILE A 653 -11.58 16.94 3.33
C ILE A 653 -10.29 16.41 3.98
N ALA A 654 -9.13 16.59 3.33
CA ALA A 654 -7.83 16.18 3.87
C ALA A 654 -7.55 16.83 5.22
N ASN A 655 -7.83 18.13 5.35
CA ASN A 655 -7.68 18.85 6.60
C ASN A 655 -8.62 18.30 7.69
N GLY A 656 -9.85 17.93 7.34
CA GLY A 656 -10.76 17.28 8.29
C GLY A 656 -10.22 15.96 8.85
N TRP A 657 -9.58 15.13 8.02
CA TRP A 657 -8.92 13.91 8.48
C TRP A 657 -7.68 14.19 9.34
N ARG A 658 -6.92 15.23 9.02
CA ARG A 658 -5.79 15.70 9.85
C ARG A 658 -6.27 16.17 11.22
N ASP A 659 -7.38 16.89 11.28
CA ASP A 659 -7.97 17.38 12.52
C ASP A 659 -8.44 16.19 13.38
N PHE A 660 -9.04 15.18 12.75
CA PHE A 660 -9.39 13.92 13.42
C PHE A 660 -8.18 13.21 14.03
N VAL A 661 -7.02 13.22 13.37
CA VAL A 661 -5.78 12.63 13.93
C VAL A 661 -5.33 13.36 15.20
N LYS A 662 -5.50 14.69 15.24
CA LYS A 662 -5.02 15.56 16.32
C LYS A 662 -5.96 15.67 17.51
N ASP A 663 -7.26 15.44 17.32
CA ASP A 663 -8.25 15.62 18.36
C ASP A 663 -8.31 14.41 19.30
N ASP A 664 -7.96 14.63 20.57
CA ASP A 664 -7.91 13.60 21.60
C ASP A 664 -9.26 12.97 21.95
N GLN A 665 -10.37 13.65 21.66
CA GLN A 665 -11.72 13.11 21.87
C GLN A 665 -12.28 12.42 20.62
N ALA A 666 -11.58 12.51 19.49
CA ALA A 666 -12.12 12.01 18.24
C ALA A 666 -12.18 10.49 18.19
N TRP A 667 -13.22 9.97 17.54
CA TRP A 667 -13.33 8.57 17.17
C TRP A 667 -14.09 8.40 15.85
N PHE A 668 -13.73 7.37 15.09
CA PHE A 668 -14.37 7.03 13.82
C PHE A 668 -14.86 5.59 13.85
N GLY A 669 -16.15 5.39 13.65
CA GLY A 669 -16.81 4.10 13.62
C GLY A 669 -17.21 3.67 12.21
N LEU A 670 -16.87 2.43 11.85
CA LEU A 670 -17.35 1.76 10.64
C LEU A 670 -18.18 0.54 11.04
N LEU A 671 -19.48 0.61 10.80
CA LEU A 671 -20.42 -0.49 10.94
C LEU A 671 -20.35 -1.39 9.72
N HIS A 672 -20.36 -2.69 9.96
CA HIS A 672 -20.38 -3.74 8.95
C HIS A 672 -21.65 -4.56 9.10
N GLY A 673 -22.26 -4.91 7.97
CA GLY A 673 -23.26 -5.96 7.92
C GLY A 673 -22.58 -7.31 7.75
N GLU A 674 -23.10 -8.33 8.42
CA GLU A 674 -22.55 -9.68 8.40
C GLU A 674 -23.67 -10.69 8.14
N ILE A 675 -23.37 -11.70 7.33
CA ILE A 675 -24.22 -12.88 7.19
C ILE A 675 -23.43 -14.15 7.41
N LEU A 676 -24.10 -15.12 8.04
CA LEU A 676 -23.75 -16.53 8.01
C LEU A 676 -24.91 -17.30 7.42
N TYR A 677 -24.64 -18.11 6.43
CA TYR A 677 -25.60 -19.03 5.84
C TYR A 677 -25.11 -20.45 6.01
N TRP A 678 -25.99 -21.33 6.48
CA TRP A 678 -25.75 -22.77 6.48
C TRP A 678 -26.45 -23.35 5.24
N LYS A 679 -25.67 -23.94 4.33
CA LYS A 679 -26.15 -24.74 3.20
C LYS A 679 -26.53 -26.13 3.69
#